data_AF-A0A561SR82-F1
#
_entry.id   AF-A0A561SR82-F1
#
_cell.length_a   1.000
_cell.length_b   1.000
_cell.length_c   1.000
_cell.angle_alpha   90.00
_cell.angle_beta   90.00
_cell.angle_gamma   90.00
#
_symmetry.space_group_name_H-M   'P 1'
#
loop_
_entity.id
_entity.type
_entity.pdbx_description
1 polymer ?
#
loop_
_entity_poly.entity_id
_entity_poly.type
_entity_poly.pdbx_seq_one_letter_code
_entity_poly.pdbx_strand_id
1 'polypeptide(L)'
;MVALYVLTLWAPGLFLGGLAGLRGWTLAASAPLLTYAVAGLFGPIFAALGIAWSPTSAGLLLVVLCAVAVLVRFAIRQRFGPADRTGTPVWSLSTHAVVVAALAWIVVLGGTVIWSGLGQLTAIPQDWDAAFHANGIRWIADTGDSSLVGMAKVNWYEDEVEVFYPNAYHLLAAVILRITGADVPTVLNAHTVLLPGMGALAIVALVHRFGGRAVLAVASAGCSIAITSFYDMLWRGPLLPFVTGAVLVPLAAVLLVDVLDAHGRRQIGRGLLFGSGLLGMIALNPATLFTAAVFAMPAVVQRWAGKPRLLRREPLVVLAAGAVGAVLALPQVLGSIGSASGEPVHDWPAELTQSEAFGELLALAHDGLHPQWWLVLVTAIGIAALRRLGALRWVFASGFVFGAMFVLSASSDELWVNTITRPWWNDQWRLMGLCVVPVAVLAGHGLAELQRHAAAGVTTLADKVGAGPPVLARNAATAVATTLVLALFVVASEDLYLGRNVARMRLSAPDGPVVTSLEADAMRVLATLVPPDQRVMNDRGDGSVWMYAIAGVHPVAGFYNFSGIGEDALMLNTRFNRYPVDRSVRAAVARLNISYVMLGRGFVRTDWRRAPGLLGLEDAPWLQAVYRNKDAVIYRIRARPG
;
A
#
# COMPACT_ATOMS: atom_id res chain seq x y z
N MET A 1 -15.13 -4.05 -12.02
CA MET A 1 -14.43 -4.02 -10.72
C MET A 1 -13.54 -2.79 -10.56
N VAL A 2 -12.42 -2.69 -11.28
CA VAL A 2 -11.42 -1.61 -11.14
C VAL A 2 -12.01 -0.20 -11.18
N ALA A 3 -12.92 0.08 -12.13
CA ALA A 3 -13.59 1.38 -12.21
C ALA A 3 -14.43 1.74 -10.96
N LEU A 4 -15.14 0.77 -10.38
CA LEU A 4 -15.87 0.96 -9.13
C LEU A 4 -14.90 1.26 -7.99
N TYR A 5 -13.78 0.54 -7.94
CA TYR A 5 -12.73 0.78 -6.95
C TYR A 5 -12.16 2.20 -7.05
N VAL A 6 -11.91 2.69 -8.27
CA VAL A 6 -11.51 4.09 -8.52
C VAL A 6 -12.57 5.06 -7.99
N LEU A 7 -13.85 4.82 -8.27
CA LEU A 7 -14.93 5.69 -7.77
C LEU A 7 -14.99 5.70 -6.23
N THR A 8 -14.94 4.53 -5.60
CA THR A 8 -14.97 4.41 -4.13
C THR A 8 -13.78 5.08 -3.46
N LEU A 9 -12.59 5.00 -4.06
CA LEU A 9 -11.38 5.64 -3.53
C LEU A 9 -11.32 7.14 -3.81
N TRP A 10 -11.65 7.60 -5.02
CA TRP A 10 -11.48 9.00 -5.39
C TRP A 10 -12.69 9.86 -5.08
N ALA A 11 -13.93 9.40 -5.30
CA ALA A 11 -15.10 10.26 -5.21
C ALA A 11 -15.26 10.91 -3.81
N PRO A 12 -15.19 10.17 -2.68
CA PRO A 12 -15.33 10.78 -1.35
C PRO A 12 -14.28 11.88 -1.10
N GLY A 13 -13.01 11.57 -1.32
CA GLY A 13 -11.92 12.52 -1.13
C GLY A 13 -11.93 13.69 -2.12
N LEU A 14 -12.38 13.49 -3.37
CA LEU A 14 -12.55 14.58 -4.34
C LEU A 14 -13.62 15.57 -3.88
N PHE A 15 -14.76 15.08 -3.39
CA PHE A 15 -15.83 15.93 -2.88
C PHE A 15 -15.40 16.67 -1.61
N LEU A 16 -14.93 15.93 -0.59
CA LEU A 16 -14.56 16.50 0.70
C LEU A 16 -13.35 17.43 0.58
N GLY A 17 -12.31 17.01 -0.14
CA GLY A 17 -11.13 17.83 -0.41
C GLY A 17 -11.46 19.09 -1.22
N GLY A 18 -12.34 18.97 -2.23
CA GLY A 18 -12.78 20.10 -3.05
C GLY A 18 -13.59 21.13 -2.25
N LEU A 19 -14.45 20.65 -1.35
CA LEU A 19 -15.20 21.46 -0.40
C LEU A 19 -14.28 22.14 0.63
N ALA A 20 -13.24 21.43 1.09
CA ALA A 20 -12.18 21.96 1.96
C ALA A 20 -11.19 22.90 1.24
N GLY A 21 -11.30 23.06 -0.08
CA GLY A 21 -10.55 24.05 -0.85
C GLY A 21 -9.26 23.54 -1.51
N LEU A 22 -9.04 22.23 -1.56
CA LEU A 22 -8.06 21.63 -2.48
C LEU A 22 -8.55 21.78 -3.93
N ARG A 23 -7.60 21.86 -4.87
CA ARG A 23 -7.85 22.01 -6.32
C ARG A 23 -6.75 21.30 -7.12
N GLY A 24 -7.02 21.06 -8.40
CA GLY A 24 -6.05 20.59 -9.39
C GLY A 24 -5.39 19.27 -8.98
N TRP A 25 -4.07 19.17 -9.23
CA TRP A 25 -3.27 17.98 -8.95
C TRP A 25 -3.28 17.56 -7.48
N THR A 26 -3.19 18.52 -6.55
CA THR A 26 -3.24 18.21 -5.12
C THR A 26 -4.58 17.57 -4.74
N LEU A 27 -5.70 18.08 -5.26
CA LEU A 27 -7.00 17.48 -5.00
C LEU A 27 -7.10 16.06 -5.57
N ALA A 28 -6.71 15.88 -6.84
CA ALA A 28 -6.77 14.59 -7.50
C ALA A 28 -5.90 13.54 -6.80
N ALA A 29 -4.70 13.92 -6.37
CA ALA A 29 -3.76 13.01 -5.72
C ALA A 29 -4.12 12.75 -4.25
N SER A 30 -4.57 13.76 -3.49
CA SER A 30 -4.95 13.60 -2.08
C SER A 30 -6.29 12.89 -1.88
N ALA A 31 -7.11 12.72 -2.92
CA ALA A 31 -8.44 12.15 -2.78
C ALA A 31 -8.45 10.74 -2.14
N PRO A 32 -7.68 9.72 -2.62
CA PRO A 32 -7.63 8.42 -1.97
C PRO A 32 -7.19 8.50 -0.50
N LEU A 33 -6.16 9.32 -0.22
CA LEU A 33 -5.65 9.49 1.14
C LEU A 33 -6.72 10.04 2.09
N LEU A 34 -7.51 11.03 1.64
CA LEU A 34 -8.61 11.59 2.42
C LEU A 34 -9.76 10.60 2.59
N THR A 35 -10.03 9.76 1.58
CA THR A 35 -11.02 8.68 1.71
C THR A 35 -10.60 7.65 2.76
N TYR A 36 -9.32 7.24 2.76
CA TYR A 36 -8.79 6.37 3.81
C TYR A 36 -8.81 7.02 5.19
N ALA A 37 -8.56 8.34 5.28
CA ALA A 37 -8.68 9.07 6.54
C ALA A 37 -10.12 9.03 7.08
N VAL A 38 -11.13 9.17 6.20
CA VAL A 38 -12.54 9.05 6.59
C VAL A 38 -12.86 7.63 7.04
N ALA A 39 -12.48 6.61 6.28
CA ALA A 39 -12.71 5.21 6.64
C ALA A 39 -12.04 4.86 7.98
N GLY A 40 -10.77 5.25 8.15
CA GLY A 40 -9.97 5.01 9.35
C GLY A 40 -10.44 5.75 10.60
N LEU A 41 -11.15 6.88 10.43
CA LEU A 41 -11.77 7.62 11.53
C LEU A 41 -13.13 7.05 11.91
N PHE A 42 -14.01 6.87 10.91
CA PHE A 42 -15.41 6.55 11.16
C PHE A 42 -15.68 5.05 11.29
N GLY A 43 -14.82 4.17 10.77
CA GLY A 43 -14.94 2.73 10.98
C GLY A 43 -14.95 2.36 12.47
N PRO A 44 -13.94 2.75 13.26
CA PRO A 44 -13.93 2.49 14.70
C PRO A 44 -15.08 3.17 15.44
N ILE A 45 -15.45 4.39 15.04
CA ILE A 45 -16.61 5.10 15.61
C ILE A 45 -17.91 4.33 15.35
N PHE A 46 -18.10 3.79 14.14
CA PHE A 46 -19.29 3.01 13.80
C PHE A 46 -19.38 1.74 14.64
N ALA A 47 -18.27 1.03 14.81
CA ALA A 47 -18.22 -0.14 15.69
C ALA A 47 -18.58 0.23 17.14
N ALA A 48 -18.02 1.33 17.68
CA ALA A 48 -18.35 1.82 19.02
C ALA A 48 -19.82 2.23 19.19
N LEU A 49 -20.48 2.67 18.11
CA LEU A 49 -21.90 3.02 18.08
C LEU A 49 -22.82 1.82 17.75
N GLY A 50 -22.26 0.62 17.53
CA GLY A 50 -23.03 -0.56 17.12
C GLY A 50 -23.60 -0.47 15.70
N ILE A 51 -23.06 0.40 14.85
CA ILE A 51 -23.47 0.57 13.45
C ILE A 51 -22.60 -0.37 12.58
N ALA A 52 -23.23 -1.37 11.97
CA ALA A 52 -22.53 -2.25 11.05
C ALA A 52 -21.94 -1.50 9.84
N TRP A 53 -20.68 -1.76 9.53
CA TRP A 53 -20.02 -1.24 8.35
C TRP A 53 -20.52 -1.95 7.08
N SER A 54 -21.15 -1.18 6.19
CA SER A 54 -21.78 -1.69 4.97
C SER A 54 -21.72 -0.63 3.87
N PRO A 55 -21.99 -0.99 2.60
CA PRO A 55 -22.12 0.01 1.53
C PRO A 55 -23.13 1.11 1.86
N THR A 56 -24.23 0.76 2.53
CA THR A 56 -25.27 1.70 2.93
C THR A 56 -24.78 2.66 4.00
N SER A 57 -24.19 2.16 5.10
CA SER A 57 -23.73 3.01 6.19
C SER A 57 -22.54 3.89 5.78
N ALA A 58 -21.62 3.37 4.96
CA ALA A 58 -20.55 4.15 4.35
C ALA A 58 -21.06 5.22 3.36
N GLY A 59 -22.07 4.89 2.55
CA GLY A 59 -22.71 5.84 1.65
C GLY A 59 -23.44 6.97 2.38
N LEU A 60 -24.19 6.64 3.43
CA LEU A 60 -24.86 7.63 4.29
C LEU A 60 -23.85 8.53 5.01
N LEU A 61 -22.74 7.96 5.50
CA LEU A 61 -21.64 8.73 6.07
C LEU A 61 -21.13 9.78 5.08
N LEU A 62 -20.88 9.38 3.82
CA LEU A 62 -20.44 10.32 2.79
C LEU A 62 -21.46 11.44 2.57
N VAL A 63 -22.75 11.12 2.48
CA VAL A 63 -23.82 12.14 2.32
C VAL A 63 -23.80 13.13 3.49
N VAL A 64 -23.72 12.63 4.73
CA VAL A 64 -23.66 13.48 5.94
C VAL A 64 -22.41 14.36 5.92
N LEU A 65 -21.23 13.80 5.63
CA LEU A 65 -19.98 14.56 5.58
C LEU A 65 -20.01 15.62 4.47
N CYS A 66 -20.56 15.30 3.30
CA CYS A 66 -20.75 16.26 2.22
C CYS A 66 -21.73 17.38 2.62
N ALA A 67 -22.85 17.04 3.26
CA ALA A 67 -23.82 18.03 3.75
C ALA A 67 -23.18 18.98 4.78
N VAL A 68 -22.47 18.43 5.77
CA VAL A 68 -21.74 19.22 6.78
C VAL A 68 -20.68 20.10 6.10
N ALA A 69 -19.89 19.56 5.19
CA ALA A 69 -18.86 20.33 4.49
C ALA A 69 -19.45 21.45 3.62
N VAL A 70 -20.60 21.22 2.97
CA VAL A 70 -21.34 22.25 2.22
C VAL A 70 -21.87 23.34 3.16
N LEU A 71 -22.48 22.98 4.29
CA LEU A 71 -23.01 23.92 5.28
C LEU A 71 -21.89 24.78 5.88
N VAL A 72 -20.78 24.16 6.30
CA VAL A 72 -19.60 24.85 6.81
C VAL A 72 -19.04 25.80 5.76
N ARG A 73 -18.90 25.34 4.51
CA ARG A 73 -18.43 26.18 3.40
C ARG A 73 -19.38 27.35 3.13
N PHE A 74 -20.69 27.12 3.13
CA PHE A 74 -21.69 28.16 2.95
C PHE A 74 -21.62 29.20 4.06
N ALA A 75 -21.59 28.77 5.33
CA ALA A 75 -21.45 29.66 6.48
C ALA A 75 -20.16 30.50 6.43
N ILE A 76 -19.03 29.89 6.05
CA ILE A 76 -17.76 30.61 5.85
C ILE A 76 -17.88 31.64 4.72
N ARG A 77 -18.48 31.28 3.58
CA ARG A 77 -18.64 32.20 2.43
C ARG A 77 -19.58 33.35 2.73
N GLN A 78 -20.70 33.10 3.42
CA GLN A 78 -21.66 34.14 3.83
C GLN A 78 -21.01 35.16 4.76
N ARG A 79 -20.21 34.68 5.71
CA ARG A 79 -19.63 35.56 6.74
C ARG A 79 -18.38 36.30 6.27
N PHE A 80 -17.64 35.78 5.29
CA PHE A 80 -16.30 36.29 4.94
C PHE A 80 -16.05 36.50 3.45
N GLY A 81 -17.05 36.28 2.59
CA GLY A 81 -16.93 36.47 1.15
C GLY A 81 -16.21 35.32 0.41
N PRO A 82 -16.11 35.42 -0.93
CA PRO A 82 -15.39 34.44 -1.75
C PRO A 82 -13.89 34.46 -1.47
N ALA A 83 -13.26 33.29 -1.52
CA ALA A 83 -11.83 33.18 -1.32
C ALA A 83 -11.07 33.76 -2.53
N ASP A 84 -10.17 34.71 -2.29
CA ASP A 84 -9.26 35.23 -3.32
C ASP A 84 -8.44 34.12 -3.98
N ARG A 85 -8.46 34.14 -5.32
CA ARG A 85 -7.64 33.29 -6.20
C ARG A 85 -6.38 34.06 -6.53
N THR A 86 -5.30 33.83 -5.80
CA THR A 86 -4.02 34.46 -6.07
C THR A 86 -2.94 33.39 -6.21
N GLY A 87 -2.24 33.44 -7.34
CA GLY A 87 -1.17 32.53 -7.70
C GLY A 87 -0.96 32.55 -9.20
N THR A 88 0.28 32.76 -9.64
CA THR A 88 0.64 32.59 -11.04
C THR A 88 0.53 31.10 -11.39
N PRO A 89 -0.16 30.72 -12.49
CA PRO A 89 -0.25 29.33 -12.90
C PRO A 89 1.14 28.80 -13.24
N VAL A 90 1.50 27.65 -12.64
CA VAL A 90 2.81 27.00 -12.86
C VAL A 90 2.91 26.47 -14.29
N TRP A 91 1.82 25.91 -14.81
CA TRP A 91 1.72 25.32 -16.14
C TRP A 91 0.59 26.00 -16.95
N SER A 92 0.76 26.08 -18.27
CA SER A 92 -0.33 26.48 -19.17
C SER A 92 -1.41 25.40 -19.24
N LEU A 93 -2.61 25.74 -19.72
CA LEU A 93 -3.68 24.77 -19.92
C LEU A 93 -3.29 23.63 -20.89
N SER A 94 -2.56 23.95 -21.96
CA SER A 94 -2.03 22.96 -22.89
C SER A 94 -1.03 22.01 -22.21
N THR A 95 -0.19 22.54 -21.32
CA THR A 95 0.76 21.73 -20.54
C THR A 95 0.03 20.79 -19.60
N HIS A 96 -1.04 21.24 -18.93
CA HIS A 96 -1.90 20.36 -18.13
C HIS A 96 -2.47 19.22 -18.97
N ALA A 97 -2.99 19.48 -20.17
CA ALA A 97 -3.54 18.45 -21.04
C ALA A 97 -2.48 17.40 -21.44
N VAL A 98 -1.25 17.84 -21.77
CA VAL A 98 -0.13 16.93 -22.08
C VAL A 98 0.24 16.07 -20.88
N VAL A 99 0.34 16.67 -19.68
CA VAL A 99 0.64 15.90 -18.46
C VAL A 99 -0.47 14.91 -18.15
N VAL A 100 -1.74 15.27 -18.33
CA VAL A 100 -2.87 14.34 -18.16
C VAL A 100 -2.78 13.18 -19.15
N ALA A 101 -2.51 13.45 -20.44
CA ALA A 101 -2.38 12.41 -21.45
C ALA A 101 -1.20 11.46 -21.15
N ALA A 102 -0.04 12.01 -20.78
CA ALA A 102 1.13 11.21 -20.42
C ALA A 102 0.89 10.40 -19.13
N LEU A 103 0.25 11.00 -18.13
CA LEU A 103 -0.12 10.29 -16.90
C LEU A 103 -1.12 9.17 -17.18
N ALA A 104 -2.10 9.38 -18.06
CA ALA A 104 -3.03 8.33 -18.46
C ALA A 104 -2.30 7.14 -19.10
N TRP A 105 -1.31 7.39 -19.95
CA TRP A 105 -0.46 6.34 -20.51
C TRP A 105 0.36 5.60 -19.44
N ILE A 106 0.97 6.33 -18.49
CA ILE A 106 1.71 5.75 -17.35
C ILE A 106 0.80 4.88 -16.47
N VAL A 107 -0.43 5.34 -16.20
CA VAL A 107 -1.43 4.58 -15.44
C VAL A 107 -1.77 3.27 -16.15
N VAL A 108 -2.00 3.33 -17.47
CA VAL A 108 -2.28 2.13 -18.28
C VAL A 108 -1.08 1.18 -18.27
N LEU A 109 0.13 1.69 -18.47
CA LEU A 109 1.34 0.86 -18.51
C LEU A 109 1.62 0.19 -17.15
N GLY A 110 1.59 0.94 -16.05
CA GLY A 110 1.78 0.39 -14.71
C GLY A 110 0.69 -0.62 -14.34
N GLY A 111 -0.57 -0.33 -14.68
CA GLY A 111 -1.66 -1.29 -14.52
C GLY A 111 -1.47 -2.56 -15.37
N THR A 112 -0.90 -2.41 -16.57
CA THR A 112 -0.56 -3.54 -17.47
C THR A 112 0.52 -4.42 -16.88
N VAL A 113 1.53 -3.87 -16.18
CA VAL A 113 2.54 -4.66 -15.46
C VAL A 113 1.87 -5.59 -14.44
N ILE A 114 1.03 -5.02 -13.56
CA ILE A 114 0.32 -5.78 -12.53
C ILE A 114 -0.60 -6.82 -13.18
N TRP A 115 -1.44 -6.40 -14.13
CA TRP A 115 -2.39 -7.28 -14.79
C TRP A 115 -1.71 -8.46 -15.49
N SER A 116 -0.65 -8.19 -16.26
CA SER A 116 0.07 -9.20 -17.04
C SER A 116 0.90 -10.13 -16.14
N GLY A 117 1.36 -9.63 -14.99
CA GLY A 117 2.03 -10.43 -13.98
C GLY A 117 1.08 -11.40 -13.28
N LEU A 118 -0.11 -10.91 -12.88
CA LEU A 118 -1.14 -11.74 -12.25
C LEU A 118 -1.80 -12.72 -13.23
N GLY A 119 -1.87 -12.38 -14.52
CA GLY A 119 -2.59 -13.13 -15.56
C GLY A 119 -4.11 -12.96 -15.50
N GLN A 120 -4.69 -13.01 -14.30
CA GLN A 120 -6.11 -12.79 -14.03
C GLN A 120 -6.31 -12.15 -12.64
N LEU A 121 -7.39 -11.37 -12.46
CA LEU A 121 -7.67 -10.75 -11.16
C LEU A 121 -8.06 -11.77 -10.09
N THR A 122 -8.57 -12.93 -10.45
CA THR A 122 -8.95 -13.99 -9.52
C THR A 122 -7.75 -14.76 -8.97
N ALA A 123 -6.52 -14.47 -9.45
CA ALA A 123 -5.30 -15.13 -8.99
C ALA A 123 -5.08 -14.88 -7.49
N ILE A 124 -4.73 -15.94 -6.76
CA ILE A 124 -4.59 -15.88 -5.30
C ILE A 124 -3.15 -15.49 -4.97
N PRO A 125 -2.90 -14.37 -4.26
CA PRO A 125 -1.55 -14.03 -3.83
C PRO A 125 -0.98 -15.10 -2.88
N GLN A 126 0.27 -15.49 -3.09
CA GLN A 126 0.82 -16.71 -2.50
C GLN A 126 1.64 -16.49 -1.23
N ASP A 127 1.99 -15.26 -0.87
CA ASP A 127 2.91 -15.00 0.26
C ASP A 127 2.18 -14.46 1.52
N TRP A 128 2.92 -14.43 2.63
CA TRP A 128 2.50 -14.33 4.02
C TRP A 128 1.26 -13.47 4.32
N ASP A 129 1.33 -12.15 4.13
CA ASP A 129 0.30 -11.21 4.61
C ASP A 129 -1.04 -11.30 3.86
N ALA A 130 -1.05 -11.89 2.66
CA ALA A 130 -2.23 -11.87 1.81
C ALA A 130 -3.44 -12.59 2.43
N ALA A 131 -3.22 -13.73 3.08
CA ALA A 131 -4.28 -14.49 3.75
C ALA A 131 -4.95 -13.66 4.86
N PHE A 132 -4.15 -12.95 5.65
CA PHE A 132 -4.67 -12.10 6.73
C PHE A 132 -5.55 -10.96 6.19
N HIS A 133 -5.09 -10.29 5.12
CA HIS A 133 -5.87 -9.23 4.49
C HIS A 133 -7.14 -9.77 3.82
N ALA A 134 -7.05 -10.91 3.12
CA ALA A 134 -8.19 -11.53 2.48
C ALA A 134 -9.27 -11.93 3.50
N ASN A 135 -8.88 -12.66 4.53
CA ASN A 135 -9.80 -13.09 5.58
C ASN A 135 -10.37 -11.91 6.36
N GLY A 136 -9.59 -10.85 6.62
CA GLY A 136 -10.07 -9.63 7.27
C GLY A 136 -11.10 -8.86 6.45
N ILE A 137 -10.90 -8.75 5.12
CA ILE A 137 -11.89 -8.13 4.22
C ILE A 137 -13.20 -8.91 4.27
N ARG A 138 -13.11 -10.24 4.21
CA ARG A 138 -14.29 -11.10 4.30
C ARG A 138 -15.00 -10.96 5.65
N TRP A 139 -14.23 -10.92 6.74
CA TRP A 139 -14.75 -10.73 8.10
C TRP A 139 -15.58 -9.46 8.23
N ILE A 140 -15.01 -8.31 7.81
CA ILE A 140 -15.71 -7.03 7.85
C ILE A 140 -16.95 -7.07 6.96
N ALA A 141 -16.86 -7.68 5.78
CA ALA A 141 -17.98 -7.79 4.86
C ALA A 141 -19.12 -8.66 5.41
N ASP A 142 -18.82 -9.75 6.09
CA ASP A 142 -19.82 -10.67 6.64
C ASP A 142 -20.45 -10.14 7.93
N THR A 143 -19.64 -9.56 8.81
CA THR A 143 -20.07 -9.16 10.17
C THR A 143 -20.41 -7.68 10.31
N GLY A 144 -19.86 -6.82 9.44
CA GLY A 144 -19.90 -5.37 9.60
C GLY A 144 -19.01 -4.83 10.72
N ASP A 145 -18.16 -5.65 11.34
CA ASP A 145 -17.28 -5.24 12.43
C ASP A 145 -16.11 -4.39 11.90
N SER A 146 -16.25 -3.08 12.02
CA SER A 146 -15.23 -2.10 11.64
C SER A 146 -14.30 -1.67 12.77
N SER A 147 -14.33 -2.37 13.91
CA SER A 147 -13.45 -2.08 15.04
C SER A 147 -11.98 -2.35 14.67
N LEU A 148 -11.07 -1.71 15.42
CA LEU A 148 -9.62 -1.89 15.21
C LEU A 148 -9.11 -3.25 15.71
N VAL A 149 -9.98 -4.08 16.27
CA VAL A 149 -9.66 -5.41 16.79
C VAL A 149 -10.49 -6.50 16.12
N GLY A 150 -11.47 -6.14 15.28
CA GLY A 150 -12.41 -7.08 14.68
C GLY A 150 -11.74 -8.11 13.79
N MET A 151 -10.77 -7.68 12.98
CA MET A 151 -9.98 -8.57 12.14
C MET A 151 -9.20 -9.62 12.95
N ALA A 152 -8.93 -9.38 14.23
CA ALA A 152 -8.26 -10.35 15.07
C ALA A 152 -9.06 -11.66 15.17
N LYS A 153 -10.40 -11.59 15.12
CA LYS A 153 -11.30 -12.75 15.24
C LYS A 153 -11.16 -13.78 14.11
N VAL A 154 -10.44 -13.44 13.04
CA VAL A 154 -10.06 -14.40 12.00
C VAL A 154 -9.10 -15.48 12.54
N ASN A 155 -8.21 -15.12 13.47
CA ASN A 155 -7.13 -16.01 13.94
C ASN A 155 -7.02 -16.10 15.48
N TRP A 156 -7.35 -15.03 16.18
CA TRP A 156 -7.32 -14.85 17.63
C TRP A 156 -8.75 -14.73 18.16
N TYR A 157 -9.51 -15.82 18.03
CA TYR A 157 -10.92 -15.88 18.42
C TYR A 157 -11.15 -16.54 19.79
N GLU A 158 -10.14 -17.21 20.34
CA GLU A 158 -10.17 -17.76 21.69
C GLU A 158 -9.90 -16.65 22.73
N ASP A 159 -10.37 -16.84 23.95
CA ASP A 159 -10.06 -16.03 25.14
C ASP A 159 -10.29 -14.51 25.01
N GLU A 160 -11.17 -14.11 24.09
CA GLU A 160 -11.50 -12.70 23.81
C GLU A 160 -10.30 -11.80 23.49
N VAL A 161 -9.20 -12.37 22.97
CA VAL A 161 -8.00 -11.60 22.64
C VAL A 161 -8.33 -10.47 21.64
N GLU A 162 -7.90 -9.26 21.99
CA GLU A 162 -8.02 -8.06 21.17
C GLU A 162 -6.66 -7.70 20.55
N VAL A 163 -6.45 -8.11 19.30
CA VAL A 163 -5.24 -7.73 18.54
C VAL A 163 -5.56 -6.52 17.67
N PHE A 164 -4.88 -5.41 17.93
CA PHE A 164 -5.05 -4.19 17.14
C PHE A 164 -4.51 -4.36 15.71
N TYR A 165 -5.28 -3.87 14.73
CA TYR A 165 -4.87 -3.72 13.35
C TYR A 165 -5.54 -2.50 12.67
N PRO A 166 -4.79 -1.59 12.03
CA PRO A 166 -5.36 -0.47 11.29
C PRO A 166 -6.04 -0.96 10.01
N ASN A 167 -7.35 -0.74 9.92
CA ASN A 167 -8.20 -1.44 8.95
C ASN A 167 -8.76 -0.55 7.81
N ALA A 168 -8.28 0.69 7.61
CA ALA A 168 -8.87 1.58 6.61
C ALA A 168 -8.83 1.02 5.18
N TYR A 169 -7.77 0.28 4.86
CA TYR A 169 -7.65 -0.48 3.62
C TYR A 169 -8.80 -1.50 3.48
N HIS A 170 -8.99 -2.32 4.51
CA HIS A 170 -9.94 -3.42 4.55
C HIS A 170 -11.39 -2.93 4.56
N LEU A 171 -11.68 -1.82 5.24
CA LEU A 171 -13.01 -1.20 5.28
C LEU A 171 -13.51 -0.82 3.88
N LEU A 172 -12.66 -0.24 3.03
CA LEU A 172 -13.04 0.12 1.67
C LEU A 172 -13.13 -1.12 0.76
N ALA A 173 -12.22 -2.07 0.92
CA ALA A 173 -12.27 -3.33 0.19
C ALA A 173 -13.54 -4.14 0.53
N ALA A 174 -13.99 -4.17 1.80
CA ALA A 174 -15.21 -4.83 2.23
C ALA A 174 -16.47 -4.21 1.60
N VAL A 175 -16.51 -2.88 1.43
CA VAL A 175 -17.59 -2.19 0.70
C VAL A 175 -17.60 -2.64 -0.77
N ILE A 176 -16.45 -2.72 -1.42
CA ILE A 176 -16.35 -3.21 -2.80
C ILE A 176 -16.81 -4.67 -2.91
N LEU A 177 -16.37 -5.53 -1.99
CA LEU A 177 -16.78 -6.93 -1.93
C LEU A 177 -18.31 -7.04 -1.83
N ARG A 178 -18.94 -6.28 -0.93
CA ARG A 178 -20.40 -6.30 -0.73
C ARG A 178 -21.20 -5.72 -1.88
N ILE A 179 -20.69 -4.71 -2.59
CA ILE A 179 -21.37 -4.13 -3.76
C ILE A 179 -21.33 -5.08 -4.95
N THR A 180 -20.22 -5.81 -5.12
CA THR A 180 -19.95 -6.55 -6.35
C THR A 180 -20.20 -8.05 -6.25
N GLY A 181 -20.13 -8.64 -5.06
CA GLY A 181 -20.19 -10.08 -4.87
C GLY A 181 -19.03 -10.85 -5.52
N ALA A 182 -17.95 -10.18 -5.89
CA ALA A 182 -16.77 -10.86 -6.45
C ALA A 182 -16.05 -11.69 -5.39
N ASP A 183 -15.13 -12.55 -5.82
CA ASP A 183 -14.24 -13.23 -4.88
C ASP A 183 -13.22 -12.24 -4.26
N VAL A 184 -12.74 -12.57 -3.05
CA VAL A 184 -11.81 -11.72 -2.31
C VAL A 184 -10.49 -11.49 -3.06
N PRO A 185 -9.87 -12.49 -3.73
CA PRO A 185 -8.68 -12.26 -4.55
C PRO A 185 -8.89 -11.20 -5.64
N THR A 186 -10.05 -11.19 -6.31
CA THR A 186 -10.38 -10.14 -7.29
C THR A 186 -10.43 -8.76 -6.66
N VAL A 187 -10.97 -8.62 -5.44
CA VAL A 187 -11.01 -7.34 -4.72
C VAL A 187 -9.60 -6.85 -4.39
N LEU A 188 -8.74 -7.74 -3.87
CA LEU A 188 -7.33 -7.42 -3.59
C LEU A 188 -6.59 -6.96 -4.86
N ASN A 189 -6.65 -7.76 -5.91
CA ASN A 189 -5.90 -7.51 -7.14
C ASN A 189 -6.44 -6.30 -7.92
N ALA A 190 -7.75 -6.04 -7.88
CA ALA A 190 -8.33 -4.85 -8.48
C ALA A 190 -7.82 -3.56 -7.82
N HIS A 191 -7.53 -3.59 -6.52
CA HIS A 191 -6.84 -2.50 -5.84
C HIS A 191 -5.38 -2.41 -6.25
N THR A 192 -4.66 -3.54 -6.25
CA THR A 192 -3.22 -3.60 -6.59
C THR A 192 -2.91 -2.97 -7.95
N VAL A 193 -3.77 -3.20 -8.95
CA VAL A 193 -3.66 -2.61 -10.30
C VAL A 193 -3.65 -1.07 -10.28
N LEU A 194 -4.25 -0.43 -9.26
CA LEU A 194 -4.32 1.03 -9.15
C LEU A 194 -3.05 1.67 -8.58
N LEU A 195 -2.22 0.90 -7.87
CA LEU A 195 -1.09 1.43 -7.09
C LEU A 195 -0.05 2.18 -7.94
N PRO A 196 0.39 1.66 -9.12
CA PRO A 196 1.34 2.40 -9.97
C PRO A 196 0.81 3.77 -10.40
N GLY A 197 -0.46 3.81 -10.82
CA GLY A 197 -1.13 5.05 -11.25
C GLY A 197 -1.35 6.04 -10.10
N MET A 198 -1.70 5.53 -8.92
CA MET A 198 -1.87 6.34 -7.70
C MET A 198 -0.54 7.00 -7.28
N GLY A 199 0.57 6.25 -7.29
CA GLY A 199 1.90 6.78 -6.99
C GLY A 199 2.39 7.78 -8.03
N ALA A 200 2.20 7.48 -9.31
CA ALA A 200 2.51 8.40 -10.40
C ALA A 200 1.77 9.75 -10.24
N LEU A 201 0.48 9.72 -9.91
CA LEU A 201 -0.31 10.92 -9.65
C LEU A 201 0.20 11.71 -8.42
N ALA A 202 0.58 11.01 -7.34
CA ALA A 202 1.17 11.64 -6.15
C ALA A 202 2.51 12.33 -6.45
N ILE A 203 3.36 11.72 -7.29
CA ILE A 203 4.61 12.31 -7.77
C ILE A 203 4.35 13.54 -8.65
N VAL A 204 3.37 13.49 -9.56
CA VAL A 204 2.99 14.66 -10.38
C VAL A 204 2.52 15.81 -9.48
N ALA A 205 1.70 15.54 -8.47
CA ALA A 205 1.26 16.54 -7.51
C ALA A 205 2.43 17.12 -6.69
N LEU A 206 3.38 16.29 -6.27
CA LEU A 206 4.60 16.71 -5.60
C LEU A 206 5.41 17.66 -6.49
N VAL A 207 5.74 17.24 -7.71
CA VAL A 207 6.55 18.05 -8.63
C VAL A 207 5.85 19.37 -8.95
N HIS A 208 4.56 19.33 -9.23
CA HIS A 208 3.75 20.52 -9.50
C HIS A 208 3.75 21.48 -8.30
N ARG A 209 3.55 20.97 -7.07
CA ARG A 209 3.45 21.81 -5.87
C ARG A 209 4.75 22.56 -5.56
N PHE A 210 5.88 21.96 -5.86
CA PHE A 210 7.20 22.55 -5.67
C PHE A 210 7.68 23.35 -6.90
N GLY A 211 6.78 23.66 -7.85
CA GLY A 211 7.08 24.52 -9.01
C GLY A 211 7.95 23.84 -10.08
N GLY A 212 7.94 22.52 -10.13
CA GLY A 212 8.70 21.74 -11.09
C GLY A 212 8.15 21.82 -12.52
N ARG A 213 9.02 21.50 -13.48
CA ARG A 213 8.68 21.47 -14.92
C ARG A 213 7.78 20.28 -15.22
N ALA A 214 6.92 20.39 -16.24
CA ALA A 214 6.04 19.30 -16.66
C ALA A 214 6.81 18.03 -17.10
N VAL A 215 7.94 18.18 -17.80
CA VAL A 215 8.80 17.04 -18.17
C VAL A 215 9.37 16.32 -16.95
N LEU A 216 9.74 17.05 -15.89
CA LEU A 216 10.17 16.45 -14.63
C LEU A 216 9.02 15.63 -14.02
N ALA A 217 7.80 16.19 -13.98
CA ALA A 217 6.65 15.50 -13.41
C ALA A 217 6.34 14.17 -14.15
N VAL A 218 6.27 14.22 -15.48
CA VAL A 218 5.98 13.05 -16.32
C VAL A 218 7.12 12.04 -16.28
N ALA A 219 8.37 12.49 -16.38
CA ALA A 219 9.53 11.60 -16.33
C ALA A 219 9.65 10.91 -14.97
N SER A 220 9.45 11.63 -13.86
CA SER A 220 9.46 11.04 -12.52
C SER A 220 8.33 10.04 -12.31
N ALA A 221 7.13 10.35 -12.79
CA ALA A 221 6.01 9.41 -12.77
C ALA A 221 6.32 8.14 -13.60
N GLY A 222 6.89 8.27 -14.80
CA GLY A 222 7.30 7.14 -15.63
C GLY A 222 8.43 6.31 -15.00
N CYS A 223 9.44 6.95 -14.41
CA CYS A 223 10.50 6.25 -13.70
C CYS A 223 9.97 5.48 -12.48
N SER A 224 8.94 5.99 -11.79
CA SER A 224 8.39 5.29 -10.62
C SER A 224 7.80 3.92 -10.95
N ILE A 225 7.17 3.76 -12.12
CA ILE A 225 6.64 2.48 -12.58
C ILE A 225 7.71 1.58 -13.22
N ALA A 226 8.88 2.14 -13.52
CA ALA A 226 10.01 1.40 -14.10
C ALA A 226 10.88 0.72 -13.04
N ILE A 227 10.90 1.24 -11.81
CA ILE A 227 11.73 0.74 -10.71
C ILE A 227 11.17 -0.58 -10.18
N THR A 228 11.99 -1.64 -10.19
CA THR A 228 11.53 -3.01 -9.85
C THR A 228 11.11 -3.15 -8.39
N SER A 229 11.80 -2.47 -7.48
CA SER A 229 11.54 -2.53 -6.04
C SER A 229 10.15 -2.02 -5.63
N PHE A 230 9.45 -1.31 -6.54
CA PHE A 230 8.03 -1.05 -6.37
C PHE A 230 7.20 -2.35 -6.33
N TYR A 231 7.46 -3.24 -7.28
CA TYR A 231 6.74 -4.50 -7.45
C TYR A 231 7.19 -5.57 -6.44
N ASP A 232 8.42 -5.45 -5.94
CA ASP A 232 8.94 -6.33 -4.90
C ASP A 232 8.08 -6.30 -3.63
N MET A 233 7.61 -5.12 -3.20
CA MET A 233 6.70 -5.00 -2.06
C MET A 233 5.31 -5.64 -2.28
N LEU A 234 4.94 -5.95 -3.53
CA LEU A 234 3.62 -6.49 -3.88
C LEU A 234 3.61 -8.01 -3.96
N TRP A 235 4.71 -8.62 -4.40
CA TRP A 235 4.81 -10.08 -4.47
C TRP A 235 5.40 -10.67 -3.18
N ARG A 236 6.38 -10.00 -2.55
CA ARG A 236 6.99 -10.42 -1.29
C ARG A 236 6.22 -9.80 -0.12
N GLY A 237 5.58 -10.66 0.66
CA GLY A 237 4.72 -10.30 1.79
C GLY A 237 3.55 -9.38 1.44
N PRO A 238 2.82 -9.56 0.31
CA PRO A 238 1.84 -8.66 -0.29
C PRO A 238 1.42 -7.48 0.60
N LEU A 239 2.29 -6.47 0.66
CA LEU A 239 2.29 -5.45 1.72
C LEU A 239 1.22 -4.38 1.44
N LEU A 240 0.02 -4.78 1.01
CA LEU A 240 -0.93 -3.92 0.30
C LEU A 240 -1.31 -2.65 1.08
N PRO A 241 -1.63 -2.69 2.39
CA PRO A 241 -1.90 -1.46 3.15
C PRO A 241 -0.66 -0.56 3.26
N PHE A 242 0.53 -1.15 3.45
CA PHE A 242 1.80 -0.41 3.50
C PHE A 242 2.13 0.23 2.16
N VAL A 243 2.07 -0.51 1.04
CA VAL A 243 2.36 0.02 -0.29
C VAL A 243 1.37 1.11 -0.66
N THR A 244 0.08 0.96 -0.31
CA THR A 244 -0.92 2.02 -0.46
C THR A 244 -0.49 3.31 0.24
N GLY A 245 -0.02 3.22 1.48
CA GLY A 245 0.49 4.38 2.18
C GLY A 245 1.79 4.91 1.55
N ALA A 246 2.73 4.03 1.17
CA ALA A 246 4.01 4.39 0.59
C ALA A 246 3.86 5.17 -0.73
N VAL A 247 2.94 4.78 -1.61
CA VAL A 247 2.68 5.54 -2.86
C VAL A 247 2.03 6.90 -2.62
N LEU A 248 1.38 7.09 -1.46
CA LEU A 248 0.73 8.35 -1.04
C LEU A 248 1.64 9.25 -0.18
N VAL A 249 2.81 8.76 0.28
CA VAL A 249 3.80 9.52 1.08
C VAL A 249 4.18 10.89 0.48
N PRO A 250 4.32 11.07 -0.86
CA PRO A 250 4.57 12.39 -1.44
C PRO A 250 3.60 13.47 -0.96
N LEU A 251 2.37 13.09 -0.64
CA LEU A 251 1.30 13.99 -0.24
C LEU A 251 1.49 14.55 1.17
N ALA A 252 2.26 13.88 2.04
CA ALA A 252 2.62 14.46 3.32
C ALA A 252 3.43 15.75 3.13
N ALA A 253 4.43 15.73 2.24
CA ALA A 253 5.22 16.92 1.91
C ALA A 253 4.37 18.00 1.22
N VAL A 254 3.49 17.61 0.29
CA VAL A 254 2.59 18.53 -0.41
C VAL A 254 1.64 19.25 0.56
N LEU A 255 0.93 18.48 1.40
CA LEU A 255 -0.03 19.03 2.35
C LEU A 255 0.67 19.84 3.45
N LEU A 256 1.84 19.41 3.91
CA LEU A 256 2.65 20.15 4.87
C LEU A 256 3.05 21.52 4.34
N VAL A 257 3.59 21.59 3.12
CA VAL A 257 3.96 22.87 2.50
C VAL A 257 2.72 23.73 2.21
N ASP A 258 1.57 23.13 1.90
CA ASP A 258 0.29 23.84 1.84
C ASP A 258 -0.10 24.51 3.16
N VAL A 259 0.13 23.88 4.31
CA VAL A 259 -0.09 24.50 5.63
C VAL A 259 0.90 25.64 5.88
N LEU A 260 2.17 25.42 5.56
CA LEU A 260 3.24 26.38 5.83
C LEU A 260 3.16 27.63 4.94
N ASP A 261 2.65 27.51 3.71
CA ASP A 261 2.44 28.65 2.82
C ASP A 261 1.08 29.34 3.07
N ALA A 262 0.16 28.70 3.79
CA ALA A 262 -1.13 29.29 4.14
C ALA A 262 -1.00 30.25 5.33
N HIS A 263 -1.82 31.31 5.30
CA HIS A 263 -1.84 32.35 6.31
C HIS A 263 -3.26 32.57 6.86
N GLY A 264 -3.35 33.05 8.10
CA GLY A 264 -4.62 33.30 8.78
C GLY A 264 -5.50 32.05 8.83
N ARG A 265 -6.81 32.20 8.58
CA ARG A 265 -7.76 31.08 8.67
C ARG A 265 -7.56 29.99 7.62
N ARG A 266 -6.95 30.30 6.47
CA ARG A 266 -6.61 29.28 5.46
C ARG A 266 -5.63 28.26 6.04
N GLN A 267 -4.75 28.70 6.95
CA GLN A 267 -3.80 27.82 7.62
C GLN A 267 -4.50 26.78 8.49
N ILE A 268 -5.63 27.12 9.13
CA ILE A 268 -6.43 26.17 9.90
C ILE A 268 -6.99 25.09 8.95
N GLY A 269 -7.64 25.49 7.85
CA GLY A 269 -8.21 24.54 6.89
C GLY A 269 -7.15 23.63 6.25
N ARG A 270 -5.98 24.17 5.89
CA ARG A 270 -4.84 23.37 5.41
C ARG A 270 -4.28 22.48 6.51
N GLY A 271 -4.22 22.95 7.75
CA GLY A 271 -3.82 22.18 8.92
C GLY A 271 -4.72 20.97 9.17
N LEU A 272 -6.05 21.15 9.06
CA LEU A 272 -7.02 20.05 9.15
C LEU A 272 -6.80 19.02 8.02
N LEU A 273 -6.53 19.48 6.80
CA LEU A 273 -6.24 18.59 5.65
C LEU A 273 -4.93 17.83 5.83
N PHE A 274 -3.89 18.48 6.35
CA PHE A 274 -2.63 17.83 6.68
C PHE A 274 -2.82 16.79 7.80
N GLY A 275 -3.49 17.15 8.90
CA GLY A 275 -3.82 16.22 9.98
C GLY A 275 -4.67 15.04 9.50
N SER A 276 -5.64 15.29 8.61
CA SER A 276 -6.43 14.22 7.96
C SER A 276 -5.55 13.33 7.08
N GLY A 277 -4.58 13.90 6.36
CA GLY A 277 -3.59 13.13 5.61
C GLY A 277 -2.76 12.21 6.50
N LEU A 278 -2.28 12.71 7.65
CA LEU A 278 -1.55 11.89 8.63
C LEU A 278 -2.42 10.78 9.23
N LEU A 279 -3.69 11.08 9.50
CA LEU A 279 -4.69 10.09 9.93
C LEU A 279 -4.87 9.00 8.87
N GLY A 280 -5.00 9.37 7.60
CA GLY A 280 -5.11 8.41 6.51
C GLY A 280 -3.88 7.49 6.41
N MET A 281 -2.68 8.02 6.68
CA MET A 281 -1.44 7.24 6.68
C MET A 281 -1.42 6.21 7.82
N ILE A 282 -1.58 6.64 9.08
CA ILE A 282 -1.56 5.71 10.21
C ILE A 282 -2.69 4.68 10.13
N ALA A 283 -3.87 5.07 9.62
CA ALA A 283 -5.00 4.16 9.45
C ALA A 283 -4.85 3.16 8.28
N LEU A 284 -3.93 3.43 7.34
CA LEU A 284 -3.49 2.46 6.34
C LEU A 284 -2.45 1.51 6.93
N ASN A 285 -1.40 2.08 7.52
CA ASN A 285 -0.35 1.33 8.19
C ASN A 285 0.51 2.29 9.04
N PRO A 286 0.84 1.98 10.31
CA PRO A 286 1.56 2.91 11.18
C PRO A 286 2.95 3.26 10.65
N ALA A 287 3.63 2.31 9.98
CA ALA A 287 4.94 2.53 9.35
C ALA A 287 4.89 3.67 8.33
N THR A 288 3.75 3.89 7.66
CA THR A 288 3.62 4.93 6.63
C THR A 288 3.59 6.34 7.22
N LEU A 289 3.14 6.50 8.48
CA LEU A 289 3.24 7.77 9.20
C LEU A 289 4.72 8.11 9.49
N PHE A 290 5.51 7.12 9.92
CA PHE A 290 6.95 7.29 10.11
C PHE A 290 7.65 7.58 8.77
N THR A 291 7.30 6.85 7.71
CA THR A 291 7.79 7.11 6.35
C THR A 291 7.50 8.55 5.92
N ALA A 292 6.28 9.03 6.16
CA ALA A 292 5.90 10.40 5.81
C ALA A 292 6.71 11.46 6.55
N ALA A 293 6.99 11.23 7.84
CA ALA A 293 7.85 12.11 8.62
C ALA A 293 9.29 12.13 8.08
N VAL A 294 9.90 10.95 7.86
CA VAL A 294 11.26 10.83 7.31
C VAL A 294 11.35 11.44 5.91
N PHE A 295 10.34 11.22 5.06
CA PHE A 295 10.31 11.73 3.70
C PHE A 295 10.15 13.26 3.65
N ALA A 296 9.25 13.84 4.45
CA ALA A 296 8.92 15.27 4.39
C ALA A 296 9.84 16.17 5.23
N MET A 297 10.49 15.63 6.27
CA MET A 297 11.37 16.41 7.17
C MET A 297 12.49 17.16 6.40
N PRO A 298 13.20 16.55 5.43
CA PRO A 298 14.20 17.28 4.65
C PRO A 298 13.67 18.51 3.91
N ALA A 299 12.41 18.51 3.47
CA ALA A 299 11.78 19.66 2.82
C ALA A 299 11.66 20.86 3.77
N VAL A 300 11.32 20.58 5.04
CA VAL A 300 11.19 21.58 6.10
C VAL A 300 12.56 22.10 6.53
N VAL A 301 13.53 21.20 6.75
CA VAL A 301 14.92 21.56 7.07
C VAL A 301 15.49 22.47 5.99
N GLN A 302 15.31 22.11 4.72
CA GLN A 302 15.73 22.94 3.59
C GLN A 302 15.08 24.32 3.59
N ARG A 303 13.77 24.39 3.87
CA ARG A 303 13.02 25.64 3.93
C ARG A 303 13.56 26.56 5.02
N TRP A 304 13.82 26.03 6.21
CA TRP A 304 14.36 26.80 7.33
C TRP A 304 15.82 27.19 7.13
N ALA A 305 16.64 26.32 6.53
CA ALA A 305 18.01 26.68 6.15
C ALA A 305 18.05 27.85 5.16
N GLY A 306 17.11 27.89 4.21
CA GLY A 306 16.98 29.01 3.26
C GLY A 306 16.34 30.27 3.86
N LYS A 307 15.53 30.13 4.91
CA LYS A 307 14.81 31.24 5.57
C LYS A 307 14.76 31.03 7.10
N PRO A 308 15.88 31.26 7.83
CA PRO A 308 15.98 30.90 9.26
C PRO A 308 14.94 31.57 10.17
N ARG A 309 14.42 32.75 9.78
CA ARG A 309 13.37 33.47 10.52
C ARG A 309 12.07 32.66 10.66
N LEU A 310 11.79 31.74 9.73
CA LEU A 310 10.59 30.89 9.75
C LEU A 310 10.62 29.86 10.89
N LEU A 311 11.82 29.48 11.36
CA LEU A 311 12.00 28.53 12.46
C LEU A 311 11.36 28.99 13.77
N ARG A 312 11.12 30.31 13.93
CA ARG A 312 10.46 30.86 15.12
C ARG A 312 8.95 30.60 15.18
N ARG A 313 8.31 30.25 14.06
CA ARG A 313 6.84 30.17 13.94
C ARG A 313 6.37 28.85 13.35
N GLU A 314 7.01 28.38 12.29
CA GLU A 314 6.56 27.20 11.56
C GLU A 314 6.56 25.90 12.37
N PRO A 315 7.50 25.62 13.29
CA PRO A 315 7.41 24.43 14.14
C PRO A 315 6.11 24.37 14.94
N LEU A 316 5.64 25.49 15.49
CA LEU A 316 4.37 25.55 16.21
C LEU A 316 3.17 25.26 15.29
N VAL A 317 3.23 25.73 14.03
CA VAL A 317 2.20 25.43 13.03
C VAL A 317 2.17 23.94 12.69
N VAL A 318 3.34 23.32 12.48
CA VAL A 318 3.44 21.88 12.21
C VAL A 318 2.94 21.08 13.41
N LEU A 319 3.34 21.46 14.62
CA LEU A 319 2.88 20.80 15.85
C LEU A 319 1.36 20.97 16.04
N ALA A 320 0.81 22.16 15.81
CA ALA A 320 -0.63 22.39 15.94
C ALA A 320 -1.43 21.60 14.90
N ALA A 321 -0.97 21.57 13.64
CA ALA A 321 -1.61 20.78 12.58
C ALA A 321 -1.45 19.27 12.81
N GLY A 322 -0.28 18.84 13.30
CA GLY A 322 0.00 17.46 13.69
C GLY A 322 -0.83 17.02 14.89
N ALA A 323 -1.07 17.90 15.86
CA ALA A 323 -1.91 17.64 17.03
C ALA A 323 -3.35 17.32 16.63
N VAL A 324 -3.91 17.99 15.61
CA VAL A 324 -5.21 17.62 15.05
C VAL A 324 -5.18 16.18 14.53
N GLY A 325 -4.16 15.84 13.73
CA GLY A 325 -3.98 14.47 13.22
C GLY A 325 -3.86 13.46 14.36
N ALA A 326 -3.07 13.77 15.39
CA ALA A 326 -2.86 12.91 16.56
C ALA A 326 -4.14 12.71 17.38
N VAL A 327 -4.95 13.76 17.57
CA VAL A 327 -6.24 13.65 18.28
C VAL A 327 -7.22 12.80 17.49
N LEU A 328 -7.35 13.02 16.18
CA LEU A 328 -8.23 12.21 15.32
C LEU A 328 -7.75 10.76 15.20
N ALA A 329 -6.43 10.55 15.23
CA ALA A 329 -5.81 9.24 15.16
C ALA A 329 -5.60 8.58 16.53
N LEU A 330 -6.11 9.16 17.63
CA LEU A 330 -5.80 8.67 18.98
C LEU A 330 -6.07 7.17 19.16
N PRO A 331 -7.21 6.60 18.69
CA PRO A 331 -7.43 5.16 18.75
C PRO A 331 -6.38 4.35 17.97
N GLN A 332 -5.97 4.83 16.80
CA GLN A 332 -4.94 4.20 15.97
C GLN A 332 -3.56 4.27 16.64
N VAL A 333 -3.22 5.40 17.25
CA VAL A 333 -1.95 5.61 17.97
C VAL A 333 -1.88 4.70 19.20
N LEU A 334 -2.92 4.70 20.04
CA LEU A 334 -2.97 3.88 21.24
C LEU A 334 -2.91 2.39 20.91
N GLY A 335 -3.69 1.96 19.92
CA GLY A 335 -3.66 0.57 19.44
C GLY A 335 -2.29 0.18 18.89
N SER A 336 -1.64 1.04 18.10
CA SER A 336 -0.30 0.79 17.55
C SER A 336 0.76 0.64 18.65
N ILE A 337 0.70 1.48 19.69
CA ILE A 337 1.59 1.39 20.86
C ILE A 337 1.33 0.08 21.62
N GLY A 338 0.05 -0.28 21.80
CA GLY A 338 -0.35 -1.53 22.44
C GLY A 338 0.24 -2.75 21.74
N SER A 339 0.00 -2.91 20.42
CA SER A 339 0.57 -4.02 19.64
C SER A 339 2.10 -4.03 19.67
N ALA A 340 2.75 -2.87 19.53
CA ALA A 340 4.21 -2.78 19.56
C ALA A 340 4.82 -3.18 20.92
N SER A 341 4.04 -3.10 22.01
CA SER A 341 4.46 -3.49 23.35
C SER A 341 4.13 -4.95 23.72
N GLY A 342 3.12 -5.55 23.08
CA GLY A 342 2.59 -6.88 23.41
C GLY A 342 3.09 -8.02 22.52
N GLU A 343 3.60 -7.74 21.32
CA GLU A 343 4.11 -8.77 20.41
C GLU A 343 5.61 -9.05 20.60
N PRO A 344 6.06 -10.32 20.50
CA PRO A 344 7.47 -10.64 20.40
C PRO A 344 8.11 -9.84 19.24
N VAL A 345 9.33 -9.37 19.44
CA VAL A 345 10.08 -8.68 18.38
C VAL A 345 10.26 -9.66 17.21
N HIS A 346 9.53 -9.43 16.11
CA HIS A 346 9.76 -10.15 14.86
C HIS A 346 10.85 -9.44 14.09
N ASP A 347 11.99 -10.10 13.95
CA ASP A 347 13.19 -9.55 13.34
C ASP A 347 13.46 -10.27 12.02
N TRP A 348 13.55 -9.51 10.93
CA TRP A 348 14.02 -10.04 9.65
C TRP A 348 15.54 -9.96 9.66
N PRO A 349 16.25 -11.10 9.63
CA PRO A 349 17.70 -11.09 9.76
C PRO A 349 18.36 -10.43 8.56
N ALA A 350 19.54 -9.85 8.78
CA ALA A 350 20.41 -9.39 7.73
C ALA A 350 20.87 -10.55 6.84
N GLU A 351 20.64 -10.42 5.53
CA GLU A 351 20.95 -11.48 4.56
C GLU A 351 22.18 -11.14 3.69
N LEU A 352 22.65 -9.89 3.72
CA LEU A 352 23.68 -9.38 2.81
C LEU A 352 24.89 -8.83 3.58
N THR A 353 26.05 -8.79 2.93
CA THR A 353 27.15 -7.93 3.39
C THR A 353 26.86 -6.47 3.10
N GLN A 354 27.53 -5.55 3.79
CA GLN A 354 27.40 -4.10 3.53
C GLN A 354 27.72 -3.74 2.07
N SER A 355 28.72 -4.39 1.46
CA SER A 355 29.10 -4.17 0.06
C SER A 355 28.04 -4.67 -0.91
N GLU A 356 27.41 -5.82 -0.63
CA GLU A 356 26.31 -6.35 -1.44
C GLU A 356 25.08 -5.46 -1.35
N ALA A 357 24.65 -5.09 -0.14
CA ALA A 357 23.51 -4.20 0.06
C ALA A 357 23.73 -2.84 -0.61
N PHE A 358 24.92 -2.24 -0.47
CA PHE A 358 25.24 -0.99 -1.16
C PHE A 358 25.27 -1.17 -2.69
N GLY A 359 25.81 -2.29 -3.18
CA GLY A 359 25.82 -2.65 -4.60
C GLY A 359 24.41 -2.79 -5.18
N GLU A 360 23.52 -3.50 -4.49
CA GLU A 360 22.11 -3.66 -4.88
C GLU A 360 21.38 -2.32 -4.94
N LEU A 361 21.60 -1.45 -3.95
CA LEU A 361 21.03 -0.10 -3.93
C LEU A 361 21.53 0.73 -5.13
N LEU A 362 22.84 0.74 -5.37
CA LEU A 362 23.45 1.54 -6.44
C LEU A 362 23.05 1.07 -7.84
N ALA A 363 22.97 -0.25 -8.03
CA ALA A 363 22.60 -0.88 -9.29
C ALA A 363 21.08 -0.96 -9.53
N LEU A 364 20.26 -0.59 -8.53
CA LEU A 364 18.81 -0.80 -8.50
C LEU A 364 18.47 -2.27 -8.83
N ALA A 365 19.16 -3.17 -8.13
CA ALA A 365 19.33 -4.58 -8.47
C ALA A 365 18.95 -5.51 -7.31
N HIS A 366 18.03 -5.07 -6.44
CA HIS A 366 17.62 -5.83 -5.26
C HIS A 366 17.18 -7.27 -5.58
N ASP A 367 17.45 -8.21 -4.66
CA ASP A 367 17.24 -9.65 -4.82
C ASP A 367 18.12 -10.27 -5.93
N GLY A 368 19.38 -9.81 -6.03
CA GLY A 368 20.34 -10.34 -7.00
C GLY A 368 19.96 -10.17 -8.48
N LEU A 369 19.05 -9.25 -8.79
CA LEU A 369 18.61 -9.00 -10.16
C LEU A 369 19.72 -8.33 -10.99
N HIS A 370 19.62 -8.40 -12.32
CA HIS A 370 20.53 -7.61 -13.16
C HIS A 370 20.37 -6.10 -12.89
N PRO A 371 21.42 -5.27 -13.05
CA PRO A 371 21.31 -3.83 -12.84
C PRO A 371 20.30 -3.13 -13.77
N GLN A 372 19.55 -2.14 -13.26
CA GLN A 372 18.71 -1.27 -14.09
C GLN A 372 19.51 -0.08 -14.64
N TRP A 373 20.53 -0.36 -15.47
CA TRP A 373 21.55 0.62 -15.87
C TRP A 373 21.03 1.94 -16.44
N TRP A 374 19.94 1.93 -17.20
CA TRP A 374 19.36 3.16 -17.75
C TRP A 374 18.74 4.04 -16.66
N LEU A 375 18.08 3.44 -15.66
CA LEU A 375 17.61 4.16 -14.47
C LEU A 375 18.78 4.67 -13.62
N VAL A 376 19.83 3.86 -13.43
CA VAL A 376 21.05 4.27 -12.72
C VAL A 376 21.68 5.48 -13.41
N LEU A 377 21.84 5.45 -14.73
CA LEU A 377 22.43 6.53 -15.51
C LEU A 377 21.65 7.83 -15.37
N VAL A 378 20.33 7.82 -15.58
CA VAL A 378 19.53 9.04 -15.45
C VAL A 378 19.44 9.53 -14.00
N THR A 379 19.45 8.63 -13.02
CA THR A 379 19.53 8.99 -11.60
C THR A 379 20.85 9.69 -11.28
N ALA A 380 21.98 9.16 -11.78
CA ALA A 380 23.30 9.77 -11.61
C ALA A 380 23.38 11.16 -12.25
N ILE A 381 22.81 11.35 -13.45
CA ILE A 381 22.70 12.67 -14.10
C ILE A 381 21.86 13.62 -13.24
N GLY A 382 20.74 13.13 -12.71
CA GLY A 382 19.88 13.91 -11.80
C GLY A 382 20.63 14.37 -10.55
N ILE A 383 21.39 13.47 -9.91
CA ILE A 383 22.21 13.79 -8.74
C ILE A 383 23.32 14.79 -9.11
N ALA A 384 24.01 14.60 -10.23
CA ALA A 384 25.04 15.53 -10.70
C ALA A 384 24.49 16.94 -10.95
N ALA A 385 23.23 17.04 -11.38
CA ALA A 385 22.52 18.30 -11.60
C ALA A 385 21.61 18.71 -10.42
N LEU A 386 21.83 18.20 -9.20
CA LEU A 386 20.94 18.41 -8.04
C LEU A 386 20.70 19.90 -7.73
N ARG A 387 21.70 20.76 -7.96
CA ARG A 387 21.56 22.23 -7.76
C ARG A 387 20.49 22.85 -8.66
N ARG A 388 20.17 22.24 -9.81
CA ARG A 388 19.12 22.69 -10.75
C ARG A 388 17.73 22.13 -10.43
N LEU A 389 17.61 21.19 -9.50
CA LEU A 389 16.33 20.62 -9.05
C LEU A 389 15.51 21.62 -8.20
N GLY A 390 16.12 22.74 -7.80
CA GLY A 390 15.44 23.86 -7.17
C GLY A 390 14.81 23.48 -5.83
N ALA A 391 13.52 23.74 -5.67
CA ALA A 391 12.80 23.50 -4.42
C ALA A 391 12.69 22.01 -4.07
N LEU A 392 12.89 21.09 -5.02
CA LEU A 392 12.82 19.63 -4.81
C LEU A 392 14.16 18.99 -4.40
N ARG A 393 15.26 19.76 -4.25
CA ARG A 393 16.59 19.19 -3.91
C ARG A 393 16.61 18.38 -2.60
N TRP A 394 15.67 18.62 -1.68
CA TRP A 394 15.54 17.87 -0.42
C TRP A 394 15.22 16.40 -0.64
N VAL A 395 14.64 16.03 -1.79
CA VAL A 395 14.31 14.64 -2.13
C VAL A 395 15.56 13.75 -2.14
N PHE A 396 16.72 14.32 -2.47
CA PHE A 396 17.99 13.60 -2.37
C PHE A 396 18.27 13.15 -0.93
N ALA A 397 18.03 14.01 0.06
CA ALA A 397 18.24 13.66 1.46
C ALA A 397 17.24 12.59 1.93
N SER A 398 15.98 12.65 1.48
CA SER A 398 14.99 11.59 1.77
C SER A 398 15.43 10.24 1.18
N GLY A 399 15.90 10.23 -0.07
CA GLY A 399 16.44 9.03 -0.71
C GLY A 399 17.70 8.50 -0.04
N PHE A 400 18.60 9.39 0.38
CA PHE A 400 19.80 9.03 1.12
C PHE A 400 19.47 8.36 2.45
N VAL A 401 18.52 8.90 3.22
CA VAL A 401 18.11 8.29 4.50
C VAL A 401 17.49 6.91 4.29
N PHE A 402 16.54 6.76 3.36
CA PHE A 402 15.95 5.44 3.11
C PHE A 402 16.96 4.44 2.55
N GLY A 403 17.85 4.86 1.65
CA GLY A 403 18.93 4.02 1.13
C GLY A 403 19.90 3.59 2.23
N ALA A 404 20.28 4.49 3.14
CA ALA A 404 21.12 4.15 4.28
C ALA A 404 20.43 3.17 5.23
N MET A 405 19.13 3.37 5.50
CA MET A 405 18.34 2.45 6.32
C MET A 405 18.24 1.06 5.68
N PHE A 406 18.02 0.99 4.36
CA PHE A 406 18.06 -0.27 3.62
C PHE A 406 19.41 -0.97 3.78
N VAL A 407 20.52 -0.27 3.51
CA VAL A 407 21.86 -0.87 3.62
C VAL A 407 22.12 -1.38 5.03
N LEU A 408 21.77 -0.61 6.06
CA LEU A 408 21.93 -1.02 7.45
C LEU A 408 21.08 -2.26 7.78
N SER A 409 19.78 -2.21 7.47
CA SER A 409 18.84 -3.30 7.77
C SER A 409 19.17 -4.59 7.02
N ALA A 410 19.66 -4.49 5.80
CA ALA A 410 19.99 -5.65 4.98
C ALA A 410 21.34 -6.30 5.38
N SER A 411 22.18 -5.60 6.17
CA SER A 411 23.56 -6.04 6.44
C SER A 411 24.01 -6.04 7.91
N SER A 412 23.12 -5.73 8.85
CA SER A 412 23.47 -5.69 10.27
C SER A 412 22.26 -5.95 11.17
N ASP A 413 22.42 -6.94 12.07
CA ASP A 413 21.45 -7.26 13.14
C ASP A 413 21.78 -6.54 14.47
N GLU A 414 22.57 -5.45 14.42
CA GLU A 414 22.94 -4.70 15.61
C GLU A 414 21.71 -4.05 16.26
N LEU A 415 21.64 -4.06 17.60
CA LEU A 415 20.46 -3.60 18.34
C LEU A 415 20.04 -2.16 17.96
N TRP A 416 21.01 -1.28 17.73
CA TRP A 416 20.72 0.11 17.37
C TRP A 416 20.16 0.23 15.95
N VAL A 417 20.57 -0.63 15.01
CA VAL A 417 20.00 -0.73 13.65
C VAL A 417 18.56 -1.17 13.78
N ASN A 418 18.36 -2.32 14.42
CA ASN A 418 17.03 -2.89 14.65
C ASN A 418 16.10 -1.92 15.39
N THR A 419 16.62 -1.05 16.26
CA THR A 419 15.83 -0.02 16.94
C THR A 419 15.36 1.07 15.99
N ILE A 420 16.22 1.57 15.09
CA ILE A 420 15.87 2.66 14.18
C ILE A 420 15.02 2.21 12.98
N THR A 421 15.15 0.95 12.56
CA THR A 421 14.39 0.35 11.45
C THR A 421 13.12 -0.39 11.91
N ARG A 422 12.93 -0.54 13.23
CA ARG A 422 11.75 -1.20 13.83
C ARG A 422 10.40 -0.72 13.32
N PRO A 423 10.16 0.58 13.05
CA PRO A 423 8.86 1.01 12.50
C PRO A 423 8.51 0.33 11.17
N TRP A 424 9.50 -0.18 10.44
CA TRP A 424 9.36 -0.95 9.21
C TRP A 424 9.65 -2.44 9.40
N TRP A 425 9.69 -2.92 10.65
CA TRP A 425 9.99 -4.29 11.05
C TRP A 425 11.37 -4.79 10.66
N ASN A 426 12.35 -3.89 10.46
CA ASN A 426 13.67 -4.25 9.92
C ASN A 426 13.59 -4.96 8.55
N ASP A 427 12.47 -4.76 7.84
CA ASP A 427 12.21 -5.41 6.57
C ASP A 427 12.92 -4.66 5.44
N GLN A 428 14.00 -5.27 4.93
CA GLN A 428 14.77 -4.75 3.80
C GLN A 428 13.91 -4.51 2.54
N TRP A 429 12.86 -5.31 2.32
CA TRP A 429 11.97 -5.17 1.16
C TRP A 429 11.14 -3.88 1.24
N ARG A 430 10.67 -3.53 2.44
CA ARG A 430 10.00 -2.24 2.68
C ARG A 430 10.95 -1.08 2.46
N LEU A 431 12.14 -1.12 3.06
CA LEU A 431 13.09 -0.01 3.03
C LEU A 431 13.61 0.26 1.61
N MET A 432 13.89 -0.79 0.83
CA MET A 432 14.24 -0.64 -0.58
C MET A 432 13.07 -0.06 -1.39
N GLY A 433 11.84 -0.50 -1.12
CA GLY A 433 10.63 0.05 -1.73
C GLY A 433 10.39 1.53 -1.41
N LEU A 434 10.80 2.01 -0.24
CA LEU A 434 10.72 3.44 0.12
C LEU A 434 11.70 4.32 -0.66
N CYS A 435 12.72 3.74 -1.30
CA CYS A 435 13.62 4.46 -2.19
C CYS A 435 12.97 4.80 -3.55
N VAL A 436 11.86 4.14 -3.92
CA VAL A 436 11.21 4.30 -5.24
C VAL A 436 10.87 5.75 -5.53
N VAL A 437 10.16 6.43 -4.62
CA VAL A 437 9.75 7.84 -4.83
C VAL A 437 10.94 8.78 -5.00
N PRO A 438 11.92 8.83 -4.08
CA PRO A 438 13.04 9.75 -4.24
C PRO A 438 13.92 9.41 -5.45
N VAL A 439 14.19 8.13 -5.72
CA VAL A 439 14.94 7.70 -6.91
C VAL A 439 14.19 8.08 -8.19
N ALA A 440 12.87 7.87 -8.27
CA ALA A 440 12.08 8.25 -9.42
C ALA A 440 12.11 9.77 -9.69
N VAL A 441 12.09 10.59 -8.65
CA VAL A 441 12.21 12.04 -8.80
C VAL A 441 13.60 12.45 -9.30
N LEU A 442 14.67 11.85 -8.77
CA LEU A 442 16.04 12.10 -9.22
C LEU A 442 16.27 11.61 -10.66
N ALA A 443 15.78 10.42 -11.01
CA ALA A 443 15.80 9.86 -12.36
C ALA A 443 15.06 10.75 -13.36
N GLY A 444 13.84 11.17 -13.02
CA GLY A 444 13.05 12.09 -13.84
C GLY A 444 13.71 13.46 -13.98
N HIS A 445 14.45 13.92 -12.97
CA HIS A 445 15.27 15.12 -13.06
C HIS A 445 16.43 14.96 -14.03
N GLY A 446 17.12 13.83 -14.02
CA GLY A 446 18.14 13.52 -15.03
C GLY A 446 17.59 13.57 -16.45
N LEU A 447 16.43 12.95 -16.69
CA LEU A 447 15.73 13.03 -17.98
C LEU A 447 15.33 14.48 -18.35
N ALA A 448 14.87 15.27 -17.37
CA ALA A 448 14.54 16.68 -17.58
C ALA A 448 15.75 17.55 -17.92
N GLU A 449 16.95 17.22 -17.40
CA GLU A 449 18.20 17.88 -17.76
C GLU A 449 18.69 17.45 -19.15
N LEU A 450 18.62 16.15 -19.48
CA LEU A 450 18.90 15.67 -20.84
C LEU A 450 18.00 16.36 -21.87
N GLN A 451 16.70 16.47 -21.58
CA GLN A 451 15.75 17.20 -22.41
C GLN A 451 16.12 18.67 -22.55
N ARG A 452 16.57 19.34 -21.48
CA ARG A 452 17.01 20.74 -21.52
C ARG A 452 18.20 20.93 -22.46
N HIS A 453 19.20 20.05 -22.38
CA HIS A 453 20.38 20.08 -23.24
C HIS A 453 20.04 19.77 -24.69
N ALA A 454 19.18 18.77 -24.94
CA ALA A 454 18.69 18.46 -26.28
C ALA A 454 17.89 19.62 -26.89
N ALA A 455 16.99 20.26 -26.12
CA ALA A 455 16.22 21.40 -26.60
C ALA A 455 17.11 22.61 -26.96
N ALA A 456 18.17 22.87 -26.19
CA ALA A 456 19.13 23.92 -26.50
C ALA A 456 19.88 23.62 -27.81
N GLY A 457 20.30 22.38 -28.03
CA GLY A 457 20.94 21.93 -29.28
C GLY A 457 20.02 22.07 -30.49
N VAL A 458 18.77 21.59 -30.38
CA VAL A 458 17.76 21.70 -31.46
C VAL A 458 17.43 23.16 -31.76
N THR A 459 17.30 24.02 -30.73
CA THR A 459 17.07 25.46 -30.92
C THR A 459 18.25 26.10 -31.66
N THR A 460 19.48 25.77 -31.27
CA THR A 460 20.69 26.30 -31.92
C THR A 460 20.77 25.90 -33.40
N LEU A 461 20.34 24.66 -33.72
CA LEU A 461 20.27 24.20 -35.10
C LEU A 461 19.15 24.92 -35.88
N ALA A 462 17.96 25.06 -35.28
CA ALA A 462 16.84 25.78 -35.86
C ALA A 462 17.18 27.24 -36.20
N ASP A 463 17.90 27.92 -35.29
CA ASP A 463 18.37 29.29 -35.50
C ASP A 463 19.37 29.37 -36.66
N LYS A 464 20.27 28.38 -36.80
CA LYS A 464 21.24 28.32 -37.91
C LYS A 464 20.59 28.13 -39.28
N VAL A 465 19.47 27.39 -39.35
CA VAL A 465 18.77 27.10 -40.62
C VAL A 465 17.62 28.07 -40.91
N GLY A 466 17.43 29.10 -40.08
CA GLY A 466 16.37 30.09 -40.26
C GLY A 466 14.95 29.52 -40.17
N ALA A 467 14.72 28.55 -39.26
CA ALA A 467 13.45 27.80 -39.15
C ALA A 467 12.27 28.61 -38.54
N GLY A 468 11.95 29.75 -39.12
CA GLY A 468 10.77 30.55 -38.78
C GLY A 468 10.91 31.37 -37.48
N PRO A 469 9.78 31.82 -36.89
CA PRO A 469 9.79 32.70 -35.73
C PRO A 469 10.46 32.07 -34.48
N PRO A 470 11.33 32.80 -33.74
CA PRO A 470 12.12 32.23 -32.65
C PRO A 470 11.30 31.55 -31.54
N VAL A 471 10.11 32.07 -31.23
CA VAL A 471 9.22 31.50 -30.20
C VAL A 471 8.65 30.16 -30.64
N LEU A 472 8.23 30.05 -31.91
CA LEU A 472 7.68 28.82 -32.47
C LEU A 472 8.77 27.74 -32.56
N ALA A 473 9.97 28.12 -33.01
CA ALA A 473 11.14 27.26 -33.09
C ALA A 473 11.53 26.70 -31.71
N ARG A 474 11.54 27.52 -30.65
CA ARG A 474 11.83 27.09 -29.27
C ARG A 474 10.79 26.13 -28.71
N ASN A 475 9.50 26.39 -28.97
CA ASN A 475 8.42 25.50 -28.53
C ASN A 475 8.49 24.15 -29.25
N ALA A 476 8.72 24.16 -30.57
CA ALA A 476 8.92 22.96 -31.36
C ALA A 476 10.17 22.19 -30.91
N ALA A 477 11.29 22.88 -30.70
CA ALA A 477 12.53 22.27 -30.18
C ALA A 477 12.32 21.61 -28.81
N THR A 478 11.56 22.26 -27.93
CA THR A 478 11.22 21.70 -26.61
C THR A 478 10.37 20.45 -26.74
N ALA A 479 9.35 20.47 -27.62
CA ALA A 479 8.49 19.31 -27.87
C ALA A 479 9.27 18.15 -28.49
N VAL A 480 10.04 18.39 -29.55
CA VAL A 480 10.90 17.39 -30.22
C VAL A 480 11.91 16.80 -29.24
N ALA A 481 12.62 17.64 -28.47
CA ALA A 481 13.57 17.15 -27.47
C ALA A 481 12.89 16.33 -26.36
N THR A 482 11.68 16.71 -25.94
CA THR A 482 10.92 15.95 -24.94
C THR A 482 10.53 14.59 -25.49
N THR A 483 9.94 14.54 -26.68
CA THR A 483 9.57 13.29 -27.34
C THR A 483 10.78 12.41 -27.58
N LEU A 484 11.88 12.96 -28.09
CA LEU A 484 13.11 12.21 -28.37
C LEU A 484 13.72 11.60 -27.10
N VAL A 485 13.91 12.40 -26.04
CA VAL A 485 14.54 11.93 -24.80
C VAL A 485 13.68 10.88 -24.10
N LEU A 486 12.36 11.12 -24.00
CA LEU A 486 11.46 10.16 -23.35
C LEU A 486 11.31 8.89 -24.19
N ALA A 487 11.16 8.98 -25.51
CA ALA A 487 11.07 7.81 -26.38
C ALA A 487 12.37 6.99 -26.37
N LEU A 488 13.53 7.64 -26.45
CA LEU A 488 14.83 6.96 -26.36
C LEU A 488 14.98 6.26 -25.01
N PHE A 489 14.60 6.90 -23.91
CA PHE A 489 14.65 6.27 -22.60
C PHE A 489 13.72 5.06 -22.51
N VAL A 490 12.47 5.17 -22.97
CA VAL A 490 11.51 4.05 -23.00
C VAL A 490 12.08 2.88 -23.81
N VAL A 491 12.59 3.13 -25.02
CA VAL A 491 13.16 2.08 -25.88
C VAL A 491 14.42 1.48 -25.29
N ALA A 492 15.35 2.31 -24.83
CA ALA A 492 16.62 1.84 -24.27
C ALA A 492 16.42 1.01 -22.99
N SER A 493 15.44 1.38 -22.17
CA SER A 493 15.04 0.65 -20.96
C SER A 493 14.14 -0.55 -21.21
N GLU A 494 13.98 -1.01 -22.45
CA GLU A 494 13.12 -2.14 -22.83
C GLU A 494 11.67 -1.93 -22.34
N ASP A 495 11.08 -0.82 -22.77
CA ASP A 495 9.73 -0.38 -22.41
C ASP A 495 9.56 -0.13 -20.91
N LEU A 496 10.47 0.63 -20.30
CA LEU A 496 10.48 0.92 -18.86
C LEU A 496 10.57 -0.35 -18.01
N TYR A 497 11.40 -1.31 -18.43
CA TYR A 497 11.60 -2.59 -17.76
C TYR A 497 10.30 -3.41 -17.64
N LEU A 498 9.35 -3.24 -18.58
CA LEU A 498 8.04 -3.88 -18.54
C LEU A 498 8.15 -5.41 -18.37
N GLY A 499 8.93 -6.07 -19.22
CA GLY A 499 9.09 -7.53 -19.18
C GLY A 499 9.64 -8.03 -17.85
N ARG A 500 10.64 -7.33 -17.29
CA ARG A 500 11.22 -7.60 -15.97
C ARG A 500 10.18 -7.45 -14.87
N ASN A 501 9.45 -6.34 -14.85
CA ASN A 501 8.49 -6.05 -13.79
C ASN A 501 7.27 -6.99 -13.87
N VAL A 502 6.86 -7.39 -15.08
CA VAL A 502 5.85 -8.44 -15.29
C VAL A 502 6.35 -9.78 -14.74
N ALA A 503 7.60 -10.18 -15.04
CA ALA A 503 8.19 -11.39 -14.51
C ALA A 503 8.24 -11.37 -12.98
N ARG A 504 8.46 -10.20 -12.38
CA ARG A 504 8.44 -10.02 -10.94
C ARG A 504 7.04 -10.18 -10.36
N MET A 505 6.04 -9.55 -10.96
CA MET A 505 4.65 -9.68 -10.54
C MET A 505 4.09 -11.10 -10.73
N ARG A 506 4.63 -11.91 -11.66
CA ARG A 506 4.27 -13.34 -11.79
C ARG A 506 4.57 -14.16 -10.55
N LEU A 507 5.49 -13.71 -9.69
CA LEU A 507 5.78 -14.36 -8.40
C LEU A 507 4.66 -14.14 -7.38
N SER A 508 3.83 -13.12 -7.56
CA SER A 508 2.80 -12.74 -6.57
C SER A 508 1.67 -13.77 -6.49
N ALA A 509 1.16 -14.20 -7.64
CA ALA A 509 -0.01 -15.08 -7.71
C ALA A 509 0.09 -16.22 -8.74
N PRO A 510 1.18 -17.02 -8.74
CA PRO A 510 1.19 -18.28 -9.49
C PRO A 510 0.14 -19.26 -8.95
N ASP A 511 -0.15 -20.32 -9.72
CA ASP A 511 -1.07 -21.39 -9.28
C ASP A 511 -0.36 -22.35 -8.29
N GLY A 512 -0.17 -21.87 -7.06
CA GLY A 512 0.69 -22.46 -6.05
C GLY A 512 2.04 -21.73 -5.92
N PRO A 513 2.90 -22.10 -4.94
CA PRO A 513 2.86 -23.36 -4.22
C PRO A 513 1.93 -23.38 -3.02
N VAL A 514 1.37 -22.26 -2.54
CA VAL A 514 0.63 -22.20 -1.27
C VAL A 514 -0.83 -22.55 -1.45
N VAL A 515 -1.51 -21.88 -2.37
CA VAL A 515 -2.89 -22.15 -2.74
C VAL A 515 -2.97 -22.33 -4.24
N THR A 516 -3.38 -23.53 -4.63
CA THR A 516 -3.68 -23.90 -6.00
C THR A 516 -5.16 -23.70 -6.31
N SER A 517 -5.51 -23.66 -7.59
CA SER A 517 -6.86 -23.68 -8.12
C SER A 517 -7.66 -24.88 -7.62
N LEU A 518 -7.02 -26.06 -7.52
CA LEU A 518 -7.62 -27.28 -6.99
C LEU A 518 -7.85 -27.22 -5.47
N GLU A 519 -6.97 -26.58 -4.70
CA GLU A 519 -7.21 -26.31 -3.27
C GLU A 519 -8.36 -25.31 -3.10
N ALA A 520 -8.41 -24.25 -3.91
CA ALA A 520 -9.52 -23.29 -3.89
C ALA A 520 -10.87 -23.96 -4.23
N ASP A 521 -10.90 -24.90 -5.18
CA ASP A 521 -12.09 -25.72 -5.47
C ASP A 521 -12.51 -26.58 -4.28
N ALA A 522 -11.55 -27.18 -3.56
CA ALA A 522 -11.85 -27.91 -2.33
C ALA A 522 -12.47 -26.99 -1.26
N MET A 523 -11.98 -25.76 -1.12
CA MET A 523 -12.58 -24.79 -0.19
C MET A 523 -14.03 -24.46 -0.57
N ARG A 524 -14.33 -24.31 -1.87
CA ARG A 524 -15.71 -24.11 -2.33
C ARG A 524 -16.60 -25.33 -2.03
N VAL A 525 -16.05 -26.55 -2.14
CA VAL A 525 -16.76 -27.77 -1.72
C VAL A 525 -17.04 -27.75 -0.22
N LEU A 526 -16.09 -27.32 0.63
CA LEU A 526 -16.34 -27.19 2.08
C LEU A 526 -17.57 -26.34 2.40
N ALA A 527 -17.82 -25.24 1.68
CA ALA A 527 -18.99 -24.40 1.91
C ALA A 527 -20.33 -25.11 1.68
N THR A 528 -20.34 -26.22 0.95
CA THR A 528 -21.54 -27.06 0.75
C THR A 528 -21.69 -28.15 1.82
N LEU A 529 -20.62 -28.45 2.56
CA LEU A 529 -20.56 -29.55 3.52
C LEU A 529 -20.62 -29.07 4.98
N VAL A 530 -20.01 -27.92 5.27
CA VAL A 530 -19.78 -27.41 6.63
C VAL A 530 -20.87 -26.40 6.99
N PRO A 531 -21.64 -26.64 8.07
CA PRO A 531 -22.56 -25.64 8.63
C PRO A 531 -21.86 -24.33 9.02
N PRO A 532 -22.52 -23.16 8.92
CA PRO A 532 -21.90 -21.85 9.19
C PRO A 532 -21.32 -21.67 10.60
N ASP A 533 -21.82 -22.39 11.60
CA ASP A 533 -21.40 -22.33 13.01
C ASP A 533 -20.22 -23.27 13.34
N GLN A 534 -19.77 -24.06 12.37
CA GLN A 534 -18.70 -25.04 12.55
C GLN A 534 -17.36 -24.53 12.04
N ARG A 535 -16.29 -24.98 12.70
CA ARG A 535 -14.92 -24.77 12.24
C ARG A 535 -14.37 -26.00 11.53
N VAL A 536 -13.40 -25.77 10.67
CA VAL A 536 -12.65 -26.83 9.98
C VAL A 536 -11.23 -26.88 10.53
N MET A 537 -10.82 -28.06 11.00
CA MET A 537 -9.42 -28.28 11.37
C MET A 537 -8.56 -28.21 10.12
N ASN A 538 -7.47 -27.47 10.20
CA ASN A 538 -6.61 -27.19 9.07
C ASN A 538 -5.17 -26.98 9.53
N ASP A 539 -4.25 -26.93 8.58
CA ASP A 539 -2.85 -26.64 8.89
C ASP A 539 -2.59 -25.14 8.81
N ARG A 540 -1.95 -24.60 9.84
CA ARG A 540 -1.58 -23.20 9.89
C ARG A 540 -0.58 -22.82 8.82
N GLY A 541 0.27 -23.75 8.37
CA GLY A 541 1.34 -23.51 7.41
C GLY A 541 0.95 -23.62 5.94
N ASP A 542 -0.20 -24.21 5.64
CA ASP A 542 -0.61 -24.53 4.26
C ASP A 542 -1.69 -23.57 3.73
N GLY A 543 -2.07 -23.73 2.46
CA GLY A 543 -3.07 -22.89 1.81
C GLY A 543 -4.48 -22.90 2.40
N SER A 544 -4.82 -23.88 3.25
CA SER A 544 -6.16 -24.03 3.84
C SER A 544 -6.60 -22.81 4.66
N VAL A 545 -5.66 -21.99 5.15
CA VAL A 545 -5.96 -20.73 5.85
C VAL A 545 -6.84 -19.76 5.04
N TRP A 546 -6.88 -19.91 3.71
CA TRP A 546 -7.69 -19.08 2.80
C TRP A 546 -9.17 -19.46 2.72
N MET A 547 -9.59 -20.57 3.35
CA MET A 547 -10.95 -21.10 3.19
C MET A 547 -12.05 -20.12 3.63
N TYR A 548 -11.75 -19.21 4.57
CA TYR A 548 -12.70 -18.19 4.97
C TYR A 548 -12.87 -17.12 3.88
N ALA A 549 -11.77 -16.54 3.38
CA ALA A 549 -11.83 -15.57 2.28
C ALA A 549 -12.48 -16.14 1.02
N ILE A 550 -12.16 -17.39 0.66
CA ILE A 550 -12.62 -18.02 -0.58
C ILE A 550 -14.07 -18.51 -0.47
N ALA A 551 -14.43 -19.13 0.65
CA ALA A 551 -15.66 -19.92 0.74
C ALA A 551 -16.54 -19.54 1.95
N GLY A 552 -16.12 -18.62 2.81
CA GLY A 552 -16.85 -18.25 4.03
C GLY A 552 -16.82 -19.32 5.12
N VAL A 553 -15.94 -20.32 5.01
CA VAL A 553 -15.81 -21.41 5.98
C VAL A 553 -14.78 -21.01 7.04
N HIS A 554 -15.11 -21.17 8.33
CA HIS A 554 -14.21 -20.76 9.41
C HIS A 554 -13.11 -21.83 9.66
N PRO A 555 -11.82 -21.50 9.50
CA PRO A 555 -10.73 -22.40 9.88
C PRO A 555 -10.47 -22.36 11.39
N VAL A 556 -9.70 -23.33 11.89
CA VAL A 556 -9.03 -23.25 13.20
C VAL A 556 -7.82 -22.30 13.11
N ALA A 557 -7.07 -22.34 12.02
CA ALA A 557 -5.98 -21.41 11.74
C ALA A 557 -6.35 -20.53 10.53
N GLY A 558 -6.71 -19.27 10.77
CA GLY A 558 -7.04 -18.30 9.74
C GLY A 558 -5.86 -17.45 9.23
N PHE A 559 -4.67 -17.66 9.78
CA PHE A 559 -3.44 -16.98 9.36
C PHE A 559 -2.19 -17.77 9.77
N TYR A 560 -1.07 -17.58 9.08
CA TYR A 560 0.18 -18.33 9.29
C TYR A 560 0.88 -18.05 10.63
N ASN A 561 0.58 -16.93 11.28
CA ASN A 561 1.25 -16.49 12.51
C ASN A 561 0.88 -17.35 13.74
N PHE A 562 1.89 -17.75 14.50
CA PHE A 562 1.78 -18.51 15.75
C PHE A 562 1.74 -17.64 17.02
N SER A 563 2.03 -16.35 16.94
CA SER A 563 2.00 -15.45 18.10
C SER A 563 0.59 -15.32 18.66
N GLY A 564 0.43 -15.49 19.97
CA GLY A 564 -0.83 -15.26 20.69
C GLY A 564 -1.97 -16.22 20.35
N ILE A 565 -1.70 -17.36 19.70
CA ILE A 565 -2.75 -18.33 19.35
C ILE A 565 -3.36 -18.96 20.60
N GLY A 566 -4.67 -19.24 20.55
CA GLY A 566 -5.39 -19.84 21.67
C GLY A 566 -4.92 -21.25 22.02
N GLU A 567 -5.19 -21.65 23.26
CA GLU A 567 -4.72 -22.92 23.81
C GLU A 567 -5.26 -24.13 23.02
N ASP A 568 -6.51 -24.09 22.57
CA ASP A 568 -7.11 -25.18 21.81
C ASP A 568 -6.52 -25.26 20.40
N ALA A 569 -6.42 -24.14 19.69
CA ALA A 569 -5.79 -24.12 18.37
C ALA A 569 -4.33 -24.63 18.43
N LEU A 570 -3.54 -24.21 19.43
CA LEU A 570 -2.18 -24.69 19.63
C LEU A 570 -2.14 -26.19 19.97
N MET A 571 -3.03 -26.65 20.84
CA MET A 571 -3.15 -28.06 21.20
C MET A 571 -3.49 -28.93 19.99
N LEU A 572 -4.45 -28.50 19.16
CA LEU A 572 -4.85 -29.25 17.97
C LEU A 572 -3.73 -29.25 16.92
N ASN A 573 -3.02 -28.15 16.73
CA ASN A 573 -1.86 -28.10 15.84
C ASN A 573 -0.78 -29.14 16.21
N THR A 574 -0.59 -29.42 17.50
CA THR A 574 0.43 -30.36 17.98
C THR A 574 -0.07 -31.80 18.16
N ARG A 575 -1.36 -32.00 18.47
CA ARG A 575 -1.89 -33.28 18.97
C ARG A 575 -3.23 -33.73 18.36
N PHE A 576 -3.76 -33.07 17.33
CA PHE A 576 -5.08 -33.44 16.76
C PHE A 576 -5.21 -34.93 16.37
N ASN A 577 -4.16 -35.56 15.85
CA ASN A 577 -4.11 -37.00 15.53
C ASN A 577 -4.29 -37.92 16.75
N ARG A 578 -4.23 -37.39 17.97
CA ARG A 578 -4.57 -38.09 19.22
C ARG A 578 -6.05 -38.07 19.57
N TYR A 579 -6.92 -37.49 18.72
CA TYR A 579 -8.37 -37.41 18.92
C TYR A 579 -9.03 -38.70 19.48
N PRO A 580 -8.68 -39.93 19.02
CA PRO A 580 -9.29 -41.15 19.55
C PRO A 580 -8.95 -41.44 21.02
N VAL A 581 -7.78 -41.03 21.51
CA VAL A 581 -7.28 -41.45 22.82
C VAL A 581 -7.23 -40.30 23.82
N ASP A 582 -6.89 -39.10 23.38
CA ASP A 582 -6.70 -37.93 24.24
C ASP A 582 -8.03 -37.20 24.51
N ARG A 583 -8.43 -37.16 25.80
CA ARG A 583 -9.66 -36.48 26.25
C ARG A 583 -9.58 -34.96 26.04
N SER A 584 -8.40 -34.36 26.20
CA SER A 584 -8.22 -32.91 26.04
C SER A 584 -8.41 -32.48 24.58
N VAL A 585 -7.87 -33.25 23.64
CA VAL A 585 -8.07 -33.03 22.18
C VAL A 585 -9.55 -33.15 21.81
N ARG A 586 -10.29 -34.13 22.35
CA ARG A 586 -11.74 -34.23 22.11
C ARG A 586 -12.52 -33.06 22.68
N ALA A 587 -12.13 -32.58 23.87
CA ALA A 587 -12.76 -31.42 24.48
C ALA A 587 -12.54 -30.16 23.63
N ALA A 588 -11.32 -29.96 23.11
CA ALA A 588 -11.00 -28.87 22.19
C ALA A 588 -11.79 -28.97 20.86
N VAL A 589 -11.87 -30.17 20.26
CA VAL A 589 -12.69 -30.41 19.05
C VAL A 589 -14.16 -30.08 19.28
N ALA A 590 -14.71 -30.43 20.45
CA ALA A 590 -16.08 -30.09 20.84
C ALA A 590 -16.26 -28.59 21.09
N ARG A 591 -15.35 -27.94 21.84
CA ARG A 591 -15.42 -26.49 22.13
C ARG A 591 -15.34 -25.65 20.87
N LEU A 592 -14.48 -26.03 19.92
CA LEU A 592 -14.31 -25.34 18.65
C LEU A 592 -15.30 -25.79 17.57
N ASN A 593 -16.25 -26.69 17.90
CA ASN A 593 -17.28 -27.20 17.00
C ASN A 593 -16.72 -27.72 15.66
N ILE A 594 -15.69 -28.57 15.74
CA ILE A 594 -14.97 -29.09 14.57
C ILE A 594 -15.58 -30.42 14.12
N SER A 595 -16.07 -30.47 12.88
CA SER A 595 -16.59 -31.72 12.27
C SER A 595 -15.83 -32.16 11.03
N TYR A 596 -14.99 -31.28 10.46
CA TYR A 596 -14.28 -31.53 9.23
C TYR A 596 -12.80 -31.15 9.36
N VAL A 597 -11.98 -31.77 8.51
CA VAL A 597 -10.56 -31.49 8.36
C VAL A 597 -10.28 -31.22 6.90
N MET A 598 -9.54 -30.17 6.59
CA MET A 598 -8.99 -29.93 5.24
C MET A 598 -7.48 -29.89 5.31
N LEU A 599 -6.82 -30.65 4.43
CA LEU A 599 -5.38 -30.59 4.22
C LEU A 599 -5.11 -30.20 2.78
N GLY A 600 -4.30 -29.15 2.59
CA GLY A 600 -3.70 -28.82 1.30
C GLY A 600 -2.39 -29.57 1.08
N ARG A 601 -1.67 -29.29 0.01
CA ARG A 601 -0.35 -29.88 -0.28
C ARG A 601 0.81 -28.90 -0.04
N GLY A 602 0.54 -27.61 -0.11
CA GLY A 602 1.54 -26.58 -0.27
C GLY A 602 1.69 -25.65 0.91
N PHE A 603 2.90 -25.15 1.18
CA PHE A 603 3.21 -24.34 2.37
C PHE A 603 3.69 -22.95 2.00
N VAL A 604 3.39 -21.97 2.86
CA VAL A 604 3.81 -20.56 2.68
C VAL A 604 5.33 -20.37 2.75
N ARG A 605 6.04 -21.31 3.38
CA ARG A 605 7.50 -21.36 3.43
C ARG A 605 7.96 -22.76 3.05
N THR A 606 9.04 -22.85 2.28
CA THR A 606 9.52 -24.11 1.68
C THR A 606 10.12 -25.09 2.69
N ASP A 607 10.62 -24.58 3.82
CA ASP A 607 11.18 -25.34 4.93
C ASP A 607 10.11 -25.83 5.92
N TRP A 608 8.89 -25.30 5.85
CA TRP A 608 7.80 -25.73 6.72
C TRP A 608 7.32 -27.14 6.37
N ARG A 609 6.79 -27.82 7.39
CA ARG A 609 6.27 -29.19 7.30
C ARG A 609 4.89 -29.24 7.95
N ARG A 610 4.13 -30.27 7.58
CA ARG A 610 2.82 -30.60 8.15
C ARG A 610 2.89 -30.56 9.68
N ALA A 611 1.93 -29.89 10.31
CA ALA A 611 1.87 -29.81 11.76
C ALA A 611 1.82 -31.21 12.41
N PRO A 612 2.49 -31.45 13.55
CA PRO A 612 2.56 -32.79 14.17
C PRO A 612 1.18 -33.42 14.46
N GLY A 613 0.20 -32.59 14.82
CA GLY A 613 -1.18 -33.03 15.05
C GLY A 613 -1.91 -33.47 13.79
N LEU A 614 -1.39 -33.18 12.60
CA LEU A 614 -2.01 -33.48 11.32
C LEU A 614 -1.28 -34.58 10.53
N LEU A 615 -0.31 -35.27 11.17
CA LEU A 615 0.38 -36.41 10.59
C LEU A 615 -0.44 -37.71 10.74
N GLY A 616 -0.43 -38.55 9.70
CA GLY A 616 -1.05 -39.89 9.71
C GLY A 616 -2.58 -39.88 9.68
N LEU A 617 -3.19 -38.81 9.16
CA LEU A 617 -4.64 -38.67 9.07
C LEU A 617 -5.24 -39.46 7.90
N GLU A 618 -4.44 -39.79 6.90
CA GLU A 618 -4.81 -40.58 5.72
C GLU A 618 -5.26 -42.01 6.07
N ASP A 619 -4.68 -42.59 7.11
CA ASP A 619 -4.95 -43.97 7.57
C ASP A 619 -5.85 -44.02 8.83
N ALA A 620 -6.34 -42.85 9.27
CA ALA A 620 -7.08 -42.74 10.51
C ALA A 620 -8.52 -43.31 10.37
N PRO A 621 -8.90 -44.38 11.11
CA PRO A 621 -10.21 -45.02 10.96
C PRO A 621 -11.39 -44.17 11.45
N TRP A 622 -11.10 -43.11 12.22
CA TRP A 622 -12.06 -42.13 12.73
C TRP A 622 -12.28 -40.95 11.77
N LEU A 623 -11.60 -40.93 10.62
CA LEU A 623 -11.82 -39.97 9.54
C LEU A 623 -12.43 -40.67 8.33
N GLN A 624 -13.35 -39.98 7.65
CA GLN A 624 -13.89 -40.40 6.36
C GLN A 624 -13.53 -39.35 5.32
N ALA A 625 -12.77 -39.72 4.28
CA ALA A 625 -12.57 -38.84 3.13
C ALA A 625 -13.91 -38.65 2.41
N VAL A 626 -14.39 -37.40 2.36
CA VAL A 626 -15.66 -37.03 1.70
C VAL A 626 -15.42 -36.28 0.38
N TYR A 627 -14.23 -35.74 0.20
CA TYR A 627 -13.77 -35.17 -1.06
C TYR A 627 -12.25 -35.29 -1.17
N ARG A 628 -11.74 -35.54 -2.38
CA ARG A 628 -10.32 -35.60 -2.67
C ARG A 628 -10.08 -35.20 -4.11
N ASN A 629 -9.09 -34.33 -4.32
CA ASN A 629 -8.49 -34.12 -5.62
C ASN A 629 -6.96 -34.28 -5.49
N LYS A 630 -6.20 -33.88 -6.52
CA LYS A 630 -4.74 -34.02 -6.55
C LYS A 630 -4.04 -33.22 -5.45
N ASP A 631 -4.63 -32.09 -5.02
CA ASP A 631 -3.93 -31.06 -4.25
C ASP A 631 -4.53 -30.86 -2.86
N ALA A 632 -5.75 -31.37 -2.62
CA ALA A 632 -6.45 -31.26 -1.35
C ALA A 632 -7.28 -32.49 -1.01
N VAL A 633 -7.48 -32.70 0.28
CA VAL A 633 -8.42 -33.69 0.82
C VAL A 633 -9.27 -33.08 1.92
N ILE A 634 -10.55 -33.45 1.94
CA ILE A 634 -11.49 -33.11 2.99
C ILE A 634 -11.93 -34.39 3.68
N TYR A 635 -11.74 -34.43 5.00
CA TYR A 635 -12.23 -35.49 5.86
C TYR A 635 -13.42 -35.01 6.71
N ARG A 636 -14.36 -35.91 6.95
CA ARG A 636 -15.38 -35.78 8.00
C ARG A 636 -14.95 -36.61 9.21
N ILE A 637 -15.04 -36.04 10.40
CA ILE A 637 -14.80 -36.76 11.66
C ILE A 637 -15.98 -37.70 11.90
N ARG A 638 -15.71 -39.01 12.06
CA ARG A 638 -16.74 -39.99 12.37
C ARG A 638 -17.16 -39.84 13.83
N ALA A 639 -18.47 -39.85 14.07
CA ALA A 639 -18.98 -40.03 15.42
C ALA A 639 -18.47 -41.36 15.97
N ARG A 640 -18.00 -41.37 17.23
CA ARG A 640 -17.68 -42.62 17.90
C ARG A 640 -18.95 -43.44 18.09
N PRO A 641 -18.93 -44.78 17.89
CA PRO A 641 -19.85 -45.64 18.59
C PRO A 641 -19.66 -45.38 20.09
N GLY A 642 -20.76 -45.12 20.80
CA GLY A 642 -20.77 -44.68 22.20
C GLY A 642 -20.00 -45.57 23.16
#